data_AF-A0AB32VDJ0-F1
#
_entry.id   AF-A0AB32VDJ0-F1
#
_cell.length_a   1.000
_cell.length_b   1.000
_cell.length_c   1.000
_cell.angle_alpha   90.00
_cell.angle_beta   90.00
_cell.angle_gamma   90.00
#
_symmetry.space_group_name_H-M   'P 1'
#
loop_
_entity.id
_entity.type
_entity.pdbx_description
1 polymer ?
#
loop_
_entity_poly.entity_id
_entity_poly.type
_entity_poly.pdbx_seq_one_letter_code
_entity_poly.pdbx_strand_id
1 'polypeptide(L)'
;MRKDWERSCRHWRRRWRGWKRLEHMRETRLVAIKTLKLTEDLLTSVTKTRPQWVRLVSAVDHRVDRALAILRPLAIADHRALLTSLRWPPPLSNLTSSSLDMRKSNEVPNPLFTMQGDLKHQYCENFLALCRLQELQRQRKSRQLEGHNREVALHQPLWAIEELVNPVSVASQRHFSKWIDKPEFIFALVYKITRDYVDSMDELLQPLVDEAMLTGYSCREEWISAMVDSLSTYLAKEIFPIYVGQLEEESMTGIQSQARTSWLHLVDLMVSFDKRIKSLVEQSGIFLSLQDDGTLRKISSLSVFCDRPDWLDLWAEIELAETLEKLKSEMDKEKNWTKKVQGAVLSNSDDYKSPAVGSSIFRCLSSLVDRCRSLPTVSLRSRFLRLAGTPLVKVFLDCLLLRCQEAEGLTALTDNDALMKVTNSINAAHFAESILKEWREDVFFLEMGLDQGDQLGASVTENSGSEIPIEEYGNGIFHEEIVKFEDFRTEWVEKISVVVLRGFDARCRDYIKNRRQWQERSEGWTVSKALVGALDYLQGKMSVIEENLNRLDFAGIWRSLAAGVDRLIFNGILISNVKFHDNGVERFGYDLEVLFGVFRAWCLRPEGFFPKASEGLKLLKMEKKQLQDGLAVGEKWMKENGIRHLGVAEVEKIRKNRVFTK
;
A
#
# COMPACT_ATOMS: atom_id res chain seq x y z
N MET A 1 7.35 76.09 -32.53
CA MET A 1 8.10 76.41 -31.29
C MET A 1 7.22 76.78 -30.10
N ARG A 2 6.58 77.97 -30.00
CA ARG A 2 5.78 78.34 -28.80
C ARG A 2 4.56 77.42 -28.55
N LYS A 3 3.86 77.00 -29.62
CA LYS A 3 2.71 76.08 -29.55
C LYS A 3 3.10 74.63 -29.19
N ASP A 4 4.30 74.19 -29.58
CA ASP A 4 4.81 72.85 -29.24
C ASP A 4 5.26 72.78 -27.78
N TRP A 5 5.85 73.86 -27.26
CA TRP A 5 6.25 73.99 -25.86
C TRP A 5 5.04 73.98 -24.91
N GLU A 6 3.95 74.67 -25.27
CA GLU A 6 2.71 74.62 -24.50
C GLU A 6 1.96 73.29 -24.58
N ARG A 7 2.02 72.58 -25.73
CA ARG A 7 1.48 71.22 -25.85
C ARG A 7 2.26 70.24 -24.98
N SER A 8 3.60 70.35 -24.98
CA SER A 8 4.47 69.56 -24.11
C SER A 8 4.20 69.87 -22.63
N CYS A 9 4.11 71.14 -22.23
CA CYS A 9 3.76 71.55 -20.87
C CYS A 9 2.35 71.09 -20.41
N ARG A 10 1.37 71.06 -21.32
CA ARG A 10 0.01 70.53 -21.02
C ARG A 10 0.02 69.00 -20.87
N HIS A 11 0.81 68.30 -21.68
CA HIS A 11 1.03 66.87 -21.54
C HIS A 11 1.73 66.53 -20.22
N TRP A 12 2.80 67.24 -19.87
CA TRP A 12 3.50 67.12 -18.59
C TRP A 12 2.60 67.45 -17.39
N ARG A 13 1.77 68.51 -17.45
CA ARG A 13 0.81 68.81 -16.37
C ARG A 13 -0.31 67.78 -16.23
N ARG A 14 -0.77 67.16 -17.32
CA ARG A 14 -1.75 66.06 -17.25
C ARG A 14 -1.11 64.80 -16.66
N ARG A 15 0.11 64.47 -17.08
CA ARG A 15 0.89 63.35 -16.55
C ARG A 15 1.22 63.54 -15.06
N TRP A 16 1.59 64.75 -14.65
CA TRP A 16 1.89 65.11 -13.26
C TRP A 16 0.64 65.08 -12.35
N ARG A 17 -0.52 65.54 -12.86
CA ARG A 17 -1.80 65.40 -12.13
C ARG A 17 -2.28 63.96 -12.04
N GLY A 18 -2.07 63.15 -13.08
CA GLY A 18 -2.29 61.71 -13.03
C GLY A 18 -1.41 61.05 -11.98
N TRP A 19 -0.11 61.38 -11.96
CA TRP A 19 0.86 60.91 -10.97
C TRP A 19 0.47 61.27 -9.54
N LYS A 20 0.15 62.55 -9.26
CA LYS A 20 -0.30 62.98 -7.92
C LYS A 20 -1.60 62.30 -7.46
N ARG A 21 -2.51 61.99 -8.39
CA ARG A 21 -3.76 61.28 -8.06
C ARG A 21 -3.49 59.80 -7.74
N LEU A 22 -2.57 59.16 -8.46
CA LEU A 22 -2.10 57.79 -8.17
C LEU A 22 -1.36 57.71 -6.84
N GLU A 23 -0.52 58.70 -6.54
CA GLU A 23 0.25 58.82 -5.30
C GLU A 23 -0.69 59.01 -4.09
N HIS A 24 -1.65 59.93 -4.18
CA HIS A 24 -2.66 60.14 -3.14
C HIS A 24 -3.55 58.91 -2.91
N MET A 25 -3.95 58.21 -3.97
CA MET A 25 -4.74 56.97 -3.88
C MET A 25 -3.95 55.83 -3.23
N ARG A 26 -2.63 55.79 -3.44
CA ARG A 26 -1.71 54.81 -2.85
C ARG A 26 -1.49 55.06 -1.37
N GLU A 27 -1.22 56.31 -0.97
CA GLU A 27 -1.12 56.71 0.44
C GLU A 27 -2.43 56.40 1.19
N THR A 28 -3.57 56.72 0.57
CA THR A 28 -4.89 56.42 1.14
C THR A 28 -5.11 54.91 1.33
N ARG A 29 -4.61 54.07 0.40
CA ARG A 29 -4.69 52.60 0.52
C ARG A 29 -3.84 52.06 1.67
N LEU A 30 -2.60 52.52 1.82
CA LEU A 30 -1.73 52.09 2.91
C LEU A 30 -2.32 52.48 4.27
N VAL A 31 -2.87 53.68 4.37
CA VAL A 31 -3.61 54.13 5.57
C VAL A 31 -4.83 53.25 5.82
N ALA A 32 -5.59 52.88 4.79
CA ALA A 32 -6.74 52.00 4.92
C ALA A 32 -6.35 50.59 5.43
N ILE A 33 -5.31 49.98 4.86
CA ILE A 33 -4.81 48.66 5.31
C ILE A 33 -4.34 48.72 6.77
N LYS A 34 -3.58 49.75 7.14
CA LYS A 34 -3.14 49.96 8.53
C LYS A 34 -4.31 50.12 9.48
N THR A 35 -5.34 50.87 9.08
CA THR A 35 -6.56 51.07 9.89
C THR A 35 -7.33 49.76 10.07
N LEU A 36 -7.45 48.96 9.02
CA LEU A 36 -8.10 47.64 9.10
C LEU A 36 -7.33 46.68 9.99
N LYS A 37 -5.99 46.69 9.93
CA LYS A 37 -5.14 45.91 10.84
C LYS A 37 -5.38 46.29 12.31
N LEU A 38 -5.32 47.58 12.64
CA LEU A 38 -5.63 48.05 13.99
C LEU A 38 -7.04 47.67 14.43
N THR A 39 -8.00 47.67 13.51
CA THR A 39 -9.38 47.23 13.78
C THR A 39 -9.41 45.75 14.13
N GLU A 40 -8.69 44.90 13.40
CA GLU A 40 -8.60 43.46 13.66
C GLU A 40 -7.87 43.14 14.98
N ASP A 41 -6.79 43.86 15.29
CA ASP A 41 -6.08 43.73 16.58
C ASP A 41 -7.03 44.06 17.75
N LEU A 42 -7.81 45.13 17.62
CA LEU A 42 -8.84 45.50 18.60
C LEU A 42 -9.95 44.44 18.69
N LEU A 43 -10.47 43.95 17.56
CA LEU A 43 -11.50 42.90 17.55
C LEU A 43 -11.01 41.61 18.21
N THR A 44 -9.76 41.23 17.97
CA THR A 44 -9.13 40.07 18.61
C THR A 44 -9.09 40.25 20.13
N SER A 45 -8.70 41.43 20.61
CA SER A 45 -8.70 41.73 22.05
C SER A 45 -10.10 41.73 22.67
N VAL A 46 -11.10 42.28 21.97
CA VAL A 46 -12.50 42.35 22.43
C VAL A 46 -13.13 40.97 22.46
N THR A 47 -12.86 40.13 21.46
CA THR A 47 -13.38 38.76 21.39
C THR A 47 -12.90 37.93 22.58
N LYS A 48 -11.62 38.08 22.97
CA LYS A 48 -11.03 37.39 24.13
C LYS A 48 -11.50 37.94 25.48
N THR A 49 -11.64 39.26 25.62
CA THR A 49 -11.96 39.92 26.90
C THR A 49 -13.47 40.02 27.18
N ARG A 50 -14.31 40.02 26.14
CA ARG A 50 -15.76 40.25 26.23
C ARG A 50 -16.53 39.33 25.25
N PRO A 51 -16.57 38.01 25.50
CA PRO A 51 -17.23 37.05 24.60
C PRO A 51 -18.73 37.31 24.40
N GLN A 52 -19.39 38.03 25.31
CA GLN A 52 -20.80 38.42 25.19
C GLN A 52 -21.09 39.48 24.09
N TRP A 53 -20.06 40.09 23.49
CA TRP A 53 -20.20 41.14 22.46
C TRP A 53 -20.24 40.63 21.01
N VAL A 54 -20.61 39.36 20.81
CA VAL A 54 -20.62 38.68 19.50
C VAL A 54 -21.38 39.46 18.41
N ARG A 55 -22.53 40.06 18.73
CA ARG A 55 -23.32 40.85 17.75
C ARG A 55 -22.58 42.10 17.26
N LEU A 56 -21.81 42.75 18.14
CA LEU A 56 -21.01 43.91 17.77
C LEU A 56 -19.80 43.48 16.92
N VAL A 57 -19.11 42.41 17.34
CA VAL A 57 -18.00 41.82 16.59
C VAL A 57 -18.45 41.43 15.17
N SER A 58 -19.59 40.74 15.05
CA SER A 58 -20.20 40.37 13.76
C SER A 58 -20.56 41.59 12.89
N ALA A 59 -21.11 42.66 13.47
CA ALA A 59 -21.45 43.87 12.73
C ALA A 59 -20.21 44.62 12.20
N VAL A 60 -19.12 44.66 12.98
CA VAL A 60 -17.84 45.21 12.53
C VAL A 60 -17.23 44.30 11.47
N ASP A 61 -17.32 42.98 11.66
CA ASP A 61 -16.85 42.00 10.70
C ASP A 61 -17.50 42.22 9.32
N HIS A 62 -18.83 42.34 9.23
CA HIS A 62 -19.48 42.63 7.96
C HIS A 62 -18.99 43.91 7.26
N ARG A 63 -18.58 44.94 8.02
CA ARG A 63 -18.04 46.18 7.44
C ARG A 63 -16.61 45.97 6.93
N VAL A 64 -15.80 45.23 7.66
CA VAL A 64 -14.45 44.85 7.21
C VAL A 64 -14.53 43.98 5.96
N ASP A 65 -15.47 43.02 5.87
CA ASP A 65 -15.65 42.19 4.68
C ASP A 65 -16.02 43.03 3.45
N ARG A 66 -16.92 44.00 3.62
CA ARG A 66 -17.26 44.96 2.55
C ARG A 66 -16.05 45.79 2.10
N ALA A 67 -15.20 46.20 3.05
CA ALA A 67 -13.98 46.95 2.73
C ALA A 67 -12.97 46.06 2.00
N LEU A 68 -12.75 44.83 2.45
CA LEU A 68 -11.85 43.86 1.80
C LEU A 68 -12.33 43.47 0.40
N ALA A 69 -13.64 43.31 0.19
CA ALA A 69 -14.23 43.02 -1.12
C ALA A 69 -13.94 44.12 -2.17
N ILE A 70 -13.67 45.36 -1.73
CA ILE A 70 -13.29 46.47 -2.60
C ILE A 70 -11.76 46.60 -2.70
N LEU A 71 -11.06 46.54 -1.55
CA LEU A 71 -9.61 46.78 -1.48
C LEU A 71 -8.80 45.67 -2.16
N ARG A 72 -9.20 44.41 -2.04
CA ARG A 72 -8.45 43.28 -2.59
C ARG A 72 -8.40 43.32 -4.13
N PRO A 73 -9.52 43.42 -4.87
CA PRO A 73 -9.46 43.53 -6.33
C PRO A 73 -8.68 44.76 -6.82
N LEU A 74 -8.79 45.89 -6.13
CA LEU A 74 -8.04 47.11 -6.47
C LEU A 74 -6.53 46.94 -6.26
N ALA A 75 -6.12 46.31 -5.15
CA ALA A 75 -4.71 46.05 -4.88
C ALA A 75 -4.10 45.09 -5.92
N ILE A 76 -4.83 44.03 -6.28
CA ILE A 76 -4.42 43.08 -7.33
C ILE A 76 -4.31 43.78 -8.70
N ALA A 77 -5.31 44.58 -9.08
CA ALA A 77 -5.30 45.29 -10.36
C ALA A 77 -4.10 46.25 -10.49
N ASP A 78 -3.78 46.97 -9.41
CA ASP A 78 -2.61 47.84 -9.37
C ASP A 78 -1.30 47.06 -9.45
N HIS A 79 -1.21 45.92 -8.77
CA HIS A 79 -0.05 45.04 -8.84
C HIS A 79 0.18 44.56 -10.27
N ARG A 80 -0.88 44.07 -10.94
CA ARG A 80 -0.84 43.66 -12.36
C ARG A 80 -0.43 44.80 -13.29
N ALA A 81 -0.91 46.02 -13.04
CA ALA A 81 -0.54 47.20 -13.83
C ALA A 81 0.96 47.53 -13.66
N LEU A 82 1.50 47.41 -12.45
CA LEU A 82 2.93 47.58 -12.18
C LEU A 82 3.77 46.48 -12.86
N LEU A 83 3.36 45.21 -12.76
CA LEU A 83 4.01 44.10 -13.47
C LEU A 83 4.05 44.34 -14.99
N THR A 84 2.94 44.81 -15.56
CA THR A 84 2.87 45.17 -16.98
C THR A 84 3.85 46.30 -17.33
N SER A 85 3.98 47.31 -16.46
CA SER A 85 4.95 48.40 -16.65
C SER A 85 6.41 47.93 -16.60
N LEU A 86 6.67 46.85 -15.85
CA LEU A 86 7.97 46.17 -15.75
C LEU A 86 8.24 45.21 -16.91
N ARG A 87 7.30 45.08 -17.85
CA ARG A 87 7.34 44.07 -18.93
C ARG A 87 7.44 42.65 -18.39
N TRP A 88 6.81 42.41 -17.24
CA TRP A 88 6.59 41.07 -16.73
C TRP A 88 5.37 40.45 -17.43
N PRO A 89 5.43 39.19 -17.88
CA PRO A 89 6.57 38.27 -17.80
C PRO A 89 7.57 38.51 -18.95
N PRO A 90 8.86 38.18 -18.74
CA PRO A 90 9.87 38.26 -19.80
C PRO A 90 9.55 37.33 -20.98
N PRO A 91 10.01 37.64 -22.22
CA PRO A 91 9.77 36.80 -23.38
C PRO A 91 10.35 35.39 -23.19
N LEU A 92 9.50 34.36 -23.29
CA LEU A 92 9.90 32.96 -23.12
C LEU A 92 10.77 32.43 -24.28
N SER A 93 10.82 33.15 -25.41
CA SER A 93 11.57 32.77 -26.62
C SER A 93 13.09 32.80 -26.46
N ASN A 94 13.62 33.51 -25.46
CA ASN A 94 15.06 33.55 -25.17
C ASN A 94 15.50 32.41 -24.24
N LEU A 95 14.55 31.67 -23.68
CA LEU A 95 14.82 30.53 -22.79
C LEU A 95 15.00 29.22 -23.57
N THR A 96 14.84 29.19 -24.89
CA THR A 96 14.91 27.96 -25.70
C THR A 96 16.25 27.73 -26.41
N SER A 97 17.21 28.67 -26.37
CA SER A 97 18.54 28.44 -26.96
C SER A 97 19.45 27.69 -25.98
N SER A 98 19.59 26.38 -26.19
CA SER A 98 20.64 25.56 -25.59
C SER A 98 21.99 25.83 -26.27
N SER A 99 22.92 26.44 -25.55
CA SER A 99 24.34 26.13 -25.71
C SER A 99 24.80 25.46 -24.43
N LEU A 100 24.94 24.14 -24.50
CA LEU A 100 25.65 23.31 -23.54
C LEU A 100 27.14 23.64 -23.69
N ASP A 101 27.59 24.76 -23.11
CA ASP A 101 29.01 24.99 -22.93
C ASP A 101 29.29 25.85 -21.70
N MET A 102 30.43 25.53 -21.10
CA MET A 102 30.85 25.81 -19.74
C MET A 102 30.77 27.28 -19.28
N ARG A 103 30.39 27.43 -18.00
CA ARG A 103 30.86 28.48 -17.07
C ARG A 103 30.96 29.91 -17.66
N LYS A 104 29.81 30.55 -17.89
CA LYS A 104 29.52 31.97 -17.59
C LYS A 104 28.07 32.27 -17.98
N SER A 105 27.26 32.59 -16.99
CA SER A 105 25.85 32.97 -17.03
C SER A 105 25.59 34.13 -17.98
N ASN A 106 25.04 33.84 -19.17
CA ASN A 106 24.17 34.81 -19.86
C ASN A 106 22.73 34.52 -19.43
N GLU A 107 22.46 34.68 -18.14
CA GLU A 107 21.11 34.66 -17.59
C GLU A 107 20.34 35.83 -18.17
N VAL A 108 19.16 35.58 -18.75
CA VAL A 108 18.22 36.67 -19.07
C VAL A 108 17.91 37.33 -17.73
N PRO A 109 18.31 38.59 -17.51
CA PRO A 109 18.25 39.16 -16.18
C PRO A 109 16.79 39.30 -15.78
N ASN A 110 16.43 38.74 -14.63
CA ASN A 110 15.07 38.83 -14.09
C ASN A 110 14.64 40.32 -14.10
N PRO A 111 13.56 40.70 -14.83
CA PRO A 111 13.09 42.09 -14.88
C PRO A 111 12.83 42.67 -13.49
N LEU A 112 12.50 41.81 -12.52
CA LEU A 112 12.30 42.22 -11.13
C LEU A 112 13.63 42.56 -10.41
N PHE A 113 14.73 41.90 -10.78
CA PHE A 113 16.04 42.15 -10.18
C PHE A 113 16.74 43.38 -10.78
N THR A 114 16.37 43.75 -12.01
CA THR A 114 16.93 44.93 -12.71
C THR A 114 16.20 46.24 -12.39
N MET A 115 15.17 46.20 -11.54
CA MET A 115 14.43 47.39 -11.11
C MET A 115 15.33 48.37 -10.32
N GLN A 116 15.30 49.65 -10.68
CA GLN A 116 16.06 50.70 -10.00
C GLN A 116 15.21 51.92 -9.66
N GLY A 117 15.65 52.67 -8.64
CA GLY A 117 15.06 53.95 -8.23
C GLY A 117 13.61 53.82 -7.78
N ASP A 118 12.80 54.84 -8.10
CA ASP A 118 11.40 54.94 -7.67
C ASP A 118 10.61 53.68 -8.02
N LEU A 119 10.79 53.11 -9.21
CA LEU A 119 10.01 51.96 -9.68
C LEU A 119 10.17 50.72 -8.79
N LYS A 120 11.39 50.47 -8.28
CA LYS A 120 11.66 49.41 -7.30
C LYS A 120 10.89 49.66 -6.01
N HIS A 121 10.96 50.88 -5.48
CA HIS A 121 10.22 51.26 -4.28
C HIS A 121 8.70 51.11 -4.47
N GLN A 122 8.17 51.52 -5.63
CA GLN A 122 6.75 51.39 -5.95
C GLN A 122 6.30 49.93 -6.01
N TYR A 123 7.12 49.05 -6.56
CA TYR A 123 6.84 47.61 -6.61
C TYR A 123 6.87 46.99 -5.21
N CYS A 124 7.95 47.20 -4.45
CA CYS A 124 8.11 46.66 -3.09
C CYS A 124 6.95 47.08 -2.18
N GLU A 125 6.56 48.36 -2.19
CA GLU A 125 5.41 48.86 -1.42
C GLU A 125 4.10 48.19 -1.81
N ASN A 126 3.88 47.94 -3.11
CA ASN A 126 2.65 47.32 -3.59
C ASN A 126 2.60 45.82 -3.24
N PHE A 127 3.73 45.11 -3.41
CA PHE A 127 3.90 43.72 -2.99
C PHE A 127 3.67 43.56 -1.48
N LEU A 128 4.31 44.41 -0.68
CA LEU A 128 4.16 44.46 0.77
C LEU A 128 2.71 44.77 1.19
N ALA A 129 2.03 45.67 0.49
CA ALA A 129 0.62 45.98 0.75
C ALA A 129 -0.29 44.78 0.50
N LEU A 130 -0.06 44.00 -0.57
CA LEU A 130 -0.78 42.76 -0.83
C LEU A 130 -0.51 41.71 0.25
N CYS A 131 0.75 41.56 0.66
CA CYS A 131 1.15 40.65 1.73
C CYS A 131 0.46 41.01 3.06
N ARG A 132 0.46 42.30 3.44
CA ARG A 132 -0.24 42.79 4.65
C ARG A 132 -1.75 42.57 4.57
N LEU A 133 -2.34 42.69 3.39
CA LEU A 133 -3.78 42.45 3.18
C LEU A 133 -4.11 40.96 3.31
N GLN A 134 -3.25 40.08 2.80
CA GLN A 134 -3.39 38.63 2.97
C GLN A 134 -3.24 38.23 4.44
N GLU A 135 -2.26 38.80 5.15
CA GLU A 135 -2.07 38.55 6.58
C GLU A 135 -3.31 38.91 7.39
N LEU A 136 -3.87 40.10 7.12
CA LEU A 136 -5.12 40.54 7.74
C LEU A 136 -6.25 39.54 7.50
N GLN A 137 -6.40 39.05 6.26
CA GLN A 137 -7.44 38.07 5.94
C GLN A 137 -7.21 36.73 6.66
N ARG A 138 -5.96 36.30 6.78
CA ARG A 138 -5.58 35.07 7.48
C ARG A 138 -5.86 35.15 8.98
N GLN A 139 -5.41 36.20 9.65
CA GLN A 139 -5.65 36.44 11.08
C GLN A 139 -7.15 36.44 11.40
N ARG A 140 -7.91 37.13 10.56
CA ARG A 140 -9.36 37.21 10.67
C ARG A 140 -10.04 35.84 10.53
N LYS A 141 -9.67 35.05 9.51
CA LYS A 141 -10.19 33.67 9.37
C LYS A 141 -9.84 32.82 10.58
N SER A 142 -8.62 32.94 11.10
CA SER A 142 -8.19 32.22 12.30
C SER A 142 -9.04 32.56 13.53
N ARG A 143 -9.35 33.85 13.74
CA ARG A 143 -10.26 34.30 14.80
C ARG A 143 -11.70 33.80 14.59
N GLN A 144 -12.22 33.89 13.37
CA GLN A 144 -13.60 33.48 13.07
C GLN A 144 -13.83 31.97 13.19
N LEU A 145 -12.78 31.17 12.96
CA LEU A 145 -12.81 29.71 13.03
C LEU A 145 -12.29 29.18 14.38
N GLU A 146 -12.14 30.04 15.39
CA GLU A 146 -11.72 29.64 16.73
C GLU A 146 -12.71 28.60 17.33
N GLY A 147 -12.24 27.37 17.56
CA GLY A 147 -13.04 26.23 18.03
C GLY A 147 -13.42 25.18 16.96
N HIS A 148 -13.08 25.38 15.69
CA HIS A 148 -13.25 24.40 14.61
C HIS A 148 -11.87 23.95 14.07
N ASN A 149 -11.76 22.73 13.50
CA ASN A 149 -10.49 22.13 13.05
C ASN A 149 -9.65 23.09 12.19
N ARG A 150 -8.41 23.38 12.65
CA ARG A 150 -7.60 24.54 12.25
C ARG A 150 -6.64 24.32 11.07
N GLU A 151 -6.25 23.09 10.75
CA GLU A 151 -4.94 22.88 10.10
C GLU A 151 -4.93 22.99 8.56
N VAL A 152 -6.00 22.62 7.86
CA VAL A 152 -6.01 22.59 6.38
C VAL A 152 -6.76 23.79 5.76
N ALA A 153 -7.66 24.44 6.50
CA ALA A 153 -8.54 25.48 5.97
C ALA A 153 -7.93 26.90 5.89
N LEU A 154 -6.72 27.12 6.45
CA LEU A 154 -6.17 28.47 6.65
C LEU A 154 -5.04 28.87 5.67
N HIS A 155 -4.30 27.93 5.09
CA HIS A 155 -3.22 28.26 4.14
C HIS A 155 -3.77 28.48 2.74
N GLN A 156 -3.61 29.68 2.19
CA GLN A 156 -3.95 30.01 0.79
C GLN A 156 -2.68 30.32 0.02
N PRO A 157 -2.63 30.11 -1.31
CA PRO A 157 -1.49 30.56 -2.12
C PRO A 157 -1.16 32.03 -1.86
N LEU A 158 0.13 32.38 -1.84
CA LEU A 158 0.58 33.75 -1.66
C LEU A 158 0.11 34.60 -2.85
N TRP A 159 -0.86 35.50 -2.65
CA TRP A 159 -1.53 36.22 -3.73
C TRP A 159 -0.54 36.99 -4.61
N ALA A 160 0.49 37.58 -4.00
CA ALA A 160 1.49 38.32 -4.74
C ALA A 160 2.32 37.43 -5.67
N ILE A 161 2.58 36.17 -5.30
CA ILE A 161 3.26 35.18 -6.14
C ILE A 161 2.32 34.63 -7.21
N GLU A 162 1.06 34.37 -6.88
CA GLU A 162 0.04 33.96 -7.84
C GLU A 162 -0.07 34.97 -9.00
N GLU A 163 -0.06 36.27 -8.67
CA GLU A 163 -0.08 37.35 -9.66
C GLU A 163 1.19 37.48 -10.49
N LEU A 164 2.32 36.93 -10.02
CA LEU A 164 3.55 36.81 -10.80
C LEU A 164 3.52 35.60 -11.74
N VAL A 165 2.97 34.47 -11.31
CA VAL A 165 2.93 33.23 -12.09
C VAL A 165 1.85 33.26 -13.16
N ASN A 166 0.68 33.85 -12.89
CA ASN A 166 -0.45 33.89 -13.83
C ASN A 166 -0.07 34.41 -15.24
N PRO A 167 0.63 35.53 -15.41
CA PRO A 167 1.08 35.98 -16.72
C PRO A 167 2.08 35.02 -17.39
N VAL A 168 2.97 34.39 -16.62
CA VAL A 168 3.95 33.40 -17.12
C VAL A 168 3.22 32.17 -17.64
N SER A 169 2.21 31.69 -16.90
CA SER A 169 1.34 30.59 -17.30
C SER A 169 0.67 30.87 -18.64
N VAL A 170 0.00 32.02 -18.79
CA VAL A 170 -0.68 32.42 -20.02
C VAL A 170 0.30 32.55 -21.20
N ALA A 171 1.50 33.07 -20.97
CA ALA A 171 2.53 33.13 -22.00
C ALA A 171 3.00 31.74 -22.42
N SER A 172 3.15 30.81 -21.46
CA SER A 172 3.60 29.43 -21.68
C SER A 172 2.56 28.59 -22.43
N GLN A 173 1.26 28.81 -22.17
CA GLN A 173 0.16 28.10 -22.84
C GLN A 173 0.20 28.19 -24.37
N ARG A 174 0.69 29.30 -24.94
CA ARG A 174 0.88 29.47 -26.40
C ARG A 174 1.91 28.51 -26.99
N HIS A 175 2.86 28.05 -26.16
CA HIS A 175 3.84 27.04 -26.52
C HIS A 175 3.26 25.65 -26.26
N PHE A 176 2.60 25.44 -25.12
CA PHE A 176 2.02 24.16 -24.73
C PHE A 176 1.01 23.64 -25.75
N SER A 177 0.16 24.52 -26.31
CA SER A 177 -0.81 24.14 -27.35
C SER A 177 -0.17 23.56 -28.62
N LYS A 178 1.13 23.76 -28.84
CA LYS A 178 1.90 23.19 -29.97
C LYS A 178 2.61 21.89 -29.61
N TRP A 179 2.62 21.53 -28.33
CA TRP A 179 3.34 20.41 -27.75
C TRP A 179 2.41 19.43 -27.05
N ILE A 180 1.12 19.41 -27.39
CA ILE A 180 0.14 18.49 -26.83
C ILE A 180 0.60 17.03 -27.03
N ASP A 181 1.17 16.72 -28.20
CA ASP A 181 1.73 15.39 -28.52
C ASP A 181 3.14 15.16 -27.96
N LYS A 182 3.73 16.18 -27.31
CA LYS A 182 5.11 16.17 -26.79
C LYS A 182 5.18 16.79 -25.39
N PRO A 183 4.49 16.18 -24.40
CA PRO A 183 4.40 16.72 -23.04
C PRO A 183 5.79 16.91 -22.39
N GLU A 184 6.83 16.19 -22.81
CA GLU A 184 8.20 16.36 -22.33
C GLU A 184 8.72 17.80 -22.45
N PHE A 185 8.31 18.53 -23.50
CA PHE A 185 8.70 19.94 -23.68
C PHE A 185 7.94 20.87 -22.73
N ILE A 186 6.70 20.52 -22.36
CA ILE A 186 5.90 21.25 -21.39
C ILE A 186 6.56 21.16 -20.02
N PHE A 187 6.84 19.94 -19.54
CA PHE A 187 7.54 19.72 -18.27
C PHE A 187 8.92 20.38 -18.25
N ALA A 188 9.69 20.27 -19.33
CA ALA A 188 11.01 20.88 -19.43
C ALA A 188 10.96 22.41 -19.33
N LEU A 189 10.00 23.06 -20.00
CA LEU A 189 9.84 24.51 -19.96
C LEU A 189 9.42 24.97 -18.56
N VAL A 190 8.42 24.33 -17.94
CA VAL A 190 7.97 24.68 -16.58
C VAL A 190 9.09 24.51 -15.58
N TYR A 191 9.80 23.38 -15.61
CA TYR A 191 10.93 23.14 -14.72
C TYR A 191 12.01 24.21 -14.89
N LYS A 192 12.35 24.54 -16.14
CA LYS A 192 13.36 25.55 -16.45
C LYS A 192 12.97 26.91 -15.87
N ILE A 193 11.75 27.39 -16.13
CA ILE A 193 11.26 28.66 -15.60
C ILE A 193 11.28 28.64 -14.07
N THR A 194 10.79 27.55 -13.47
CA THR A 194 10.75 27.42 -12.00
C THR A 194 12.15 27.57 -11.42
N ARG A 195 13.11 26.78 -11.90
CA ARG A 195 14.51 26.80 -11.46
C ARG A 195 15.21 28.12 -11.74
N ASP A 196 15.04 28.70 -12.92
CA ASP A 196 15.80 29.89 -13.33
C ASP A 196 15.40 31.14 -12.53
N TYR A 197 14.18 31.18 -11.98
CA TYR A 197 13.71 32.33 -11.19
C TYR A 197 13.66 32.09 -9.68
N VAL A 198 13.67 30.85 -9.19
CA VAL A 198 13.40 30.54 -7.78
C VAL A 198 14.32 31.29 -6.80
N ASP A 199 15.63 31.30 -7.05
CA ASP A 199 16.60 31.96 -6.16
C ASP A 199 16.41 33.47 -6.17
N SER A 200 16.20 34.05 -7.35
CA SER A 200 15.97 35.48 -7.50
C SER A 200 14.65 35.95 -6.87
N MET A 201 13.61 35.10 -6.88
CA MET A 201 12.33 35.38 -6.23
C MET A 201 12.48 35.33 -4.72
N ASP A 202 13.21 34.34 -4.20
CA ASP A 202 13.46 34.18 -2.78
C ASP A 202 14.28 35.36 -2.22
N GLU A 203 15.42 35.69 -2.83
CA GLU A 203 16.30 36.78 -2.39
C GLU A 203 15.60 38.15 -2.40
N LEU A 204 14.77 38.41 -3.40
CA LEU A 204 14.13 39.70 -3.58
C LEU A 204 12.84 39.85 -2.74
N LEU A 205 12.03 38.79 -2.65
CA LEU A 205 10.66 38.88 -2.15
C LEU A 205 10.50 38.37 -0.71
N GLN A 206 11.31 37.39 -0.27
CA GLN A 206 11.21 36.86 1.09
C GLN A 206 11.33 37.97 2.16
N PRO A 207 12.25 38.95 2.06
CA PRO A 207 12.31 40.04 3.05
C PRO A 207 11.02 40.87 3.16
N LEU A 208 10.27 41.01 2.06
CA LEU A 208 8.99 41.73 2.06
C LEU A 208 7.86 40.90 2.69
N VAL A 209 7.88 39.58 2.51
CA VAL A 209 6.95 38.66 3.18
C VAL A 209 7.21 38.64 4.68
N ASP A 210 8.49 38.62 5.08
CA ASP A 210 8.90 38.70 6.49
C ASP A 210 8.49 40.05 7.11
N GLU A 211 8.68 41.17 6.39
CA GLU A 211 8.23 42.49 6.83
C GLU A 211 6.69 42.56 6.98
N ALA A 212 5.94 41.82 6.15
CA ALA A 212 4.50 41.72 6.27
C ALA A 212 4.04 40.86 7.46
N MET A 213 4.94 40.11 8.10
CA MET A 213 4.65 39.15 9.18
C MET A 213 3.76 37.98 8.75
N LEU A 214 3.85 37.55 7.48
CA LEU A 214 3.17 36.37 6.94
C LEU A 214 3.90 35.08 7.38
N THR A 215 3.77 34.71 8.65
CA THR A 215 4.45 33.54 9.22
C THR A 215 4.06 32.23 8.52
N GLY A 216 5.02 31.37 8.18
CA GLY A 216 4.74 30.08 7.52
C GLY A 216 4.62 30.16 5.99
N TYR A 217 4.98 31.29 5.38
CA TYR A 217 5.13 31.42 3.93
C TYR A 217 6.60 31.52 3.55
N SER A 218 6.99 30.71 2.56
CA SER A 218 8.30 30.76 1.91
C SER A 218 8.10 31.16 0.45
N CYS A 219 8.73 32.24 0.01
CA CYS A 219 8.66 32.72 -1.37
C CYS A 219 9.14 31.65 -2.35
N ARG A 220 10.20 30.91 -1.99
CA ARG A 220 10.68 29.77 -2.78
C ARG A 220 9.61 28.69 -2.92
N GLU A 221 9.01 28.23 -1.83
CA GLU A 221 8.00 27.18 -1.85
C GLU A 221 6.74 27.62 -2.61
N GLU A 222 6.28 28.85 -2.36
CA GLU A 222 5.09 29.41 -3.02
C GLU A 222 5.32 29.64 -4.51
N TRP A 223 6.53 30.04 -4.93
CA TRP A 223 6.89 30.14 -6.34
C TRP A 223 6.86 28.77 -7.02
N ILE A 224 7.50 27.77 -6.41
CA ILE A 224 7.52 26.40 -6.91
C ILE A 224 6.09 25.86 -6.97
N SER A 225 5.33 25.97 -5.88
CA SER A 225 3.96 25.48 -5.80
C SER A 225 3.05 26.13 -6.84
N ALA A 226 3.12 27.45 -7.02
CA ALA A 226 2.31 28.15 -8.03
C ALA A 226 2.68 27.73 -9.47
N MET A 227 3.96 27.50 -9.76
CA MET A 227 4.39 26.98 -11.07
C MET A 227 3.92 25.55 -11.31
N VAL A 228 3.98 24.68 -10.29
CA VAL A 228 3.46 23.31 -10.35
C VAL A 228 1.95 23.31 -10.51
N ASP A 229 1.22 24.12 -9.76
CA ASP A 229 -0.24 24.26 -9.85
C ASP A 229 -0.69 24.75 -11.23
N SER A 230 0.04 25.72 -11.81
CA SER A 230 -0.19 26.14 -13.20
C SER A 230 -0.01 25.00 -14.20
N LEU A 231 0.98 24.13 -14.01
CA LEU A 231 1.19 22.96 -14.85
C LEU A 231 0.06 21.94 -14.65
N SER A 232 -0.25 21.57 -13.41
CA SER A 232 -1.34 20.64 -13.06
C SER A 232 -2.67 21.11 -13.64
N THR A 233 -2.98 22.41 -13.53
CA THR A 233 -4.18 23.02 -14.11
C THR A 233 -4.22 22.88 -15.63
N TYR A 234 -3.09 23.06 -16.32
CA TYR A 234 -3.02 22.87 -17.77
C TYR A 234 -3.20 21.40 -18.16
N LEU A 235 -2.50 20.48 -17.47
CA LEU A 235 -2.64 19.04 -17.71
C LEU A 235 -4.10 18.59 -17.54
N ALA A 236 -4.75 19.03 -16.46
CA ALA A 236 -6.13 18.68 -16.15
C ALA A 236 -7.14 19.24 -17.17
N LYS A 237 -6.89 20.41 -17.74
CA LYS A 237 -7.82 21.05 -18.69
C LYS A 237 -7.63 20.58 -20.11
N GLU A 238 -6.39 20.35 -20.53
CA GLU A 238 -6.05 20.22 -21.95
C GLU A 238 -5.49 18.84 -22.32
N ILE A 239 -4.76 18.15 -21.44
CA ILE A 239 -4.10 16.87 -21.79
C ILE A 239 -4.91 15.67 -21.31
N PHE A 240 -5.21 15.57 -20.02
CA PHE A 240 -5.94 14.44 -19.46
C PHE A 240 -7.29 14.18 -20.17
N PRO A 241 -8.12 15.19 -20.48
CA PRO A 241 -9.38 14.97 -21.19
C PRO A 241 -9.22 14.33 -22.57
N ILE A 242 -8.12 14.58 -23.28
CA ILE A 242 -7.84 13.96 -24.59
C ILE A 242 -7.62 12.46 -24.40
N TYR A 243 -6.80 12.07 -23.42
CA TYR A 243 -6.51 10.65 -23.18
C TYR A 243 -7.73 9.91 -22.61
N VAL A 244 -8.50 10.54 -21.72
CA VAL A 244 -9.76 9.97 -21.22
C VAL A 244 -10.73 9.71 -22.36
N GLY A 245 -10.96 10.70 -23.24
CA GLY A 245 -11.84 10.51 -24.39
C GLY A 245 -11.39 9.37 -25.32
N GLN A 246 -10.09 9.25 -25.57
CA GLN A 246 -9.55 8.15 -26.39
C GLN A 246 -9.70 6.78 -25.72
N LEU A 247 -9.55 6.69 -24.40
CA LEU A 247 -9.77 5.44 -23.63
C LEU A 247 -11.24 5.02 -23.64
N GLU A 248 -12.16 5.98 -23.51
CA GLU A 248 -13.60 5.73 -23.62
C GLU A 248 -13.97 5.23 -25.02
N GLU A 249 -13.44 5.85 -26.08
CA GLU A 249 -13.63 5.39 -27.46
C GLU A 249 -13.08 3.98 -27.71
N GLU A 250 -11.89 3.68 -27.18
CA GLU A 250 -11.30 2.34 -27.25
C GLU A 250 -12.19 1.29 -26.58
N SER A 251 -12.77 1.61 -25.41
CA SER A 251 -13.68 0.71 -24.71
C SER A 251 -14.97 0.41 -25.50
N MET A 252 -15.48 1.38 -26.24
CA MET A 252 -16.72 1.28 -27.00
C MET A 252 -16.52 0.61 -28.38
N THR A 253 -15.38 0.86 -29.02
CA THR A 253 -15.09 0.38 -30.39
C THR A 253 -14.24 -0.88 -30.43
N GLY A 254 -13.53 -1.20 -29.34
CA GLY A 254 -12.57 -2.31 -29.27
C GLY A 254 -11.28 -2.08 -30.07
N ILE A 255 -11.08 -0.90 -30.63
CA ILE A 255 -9.87 -0.54 -31.38
C ILE A 255 -8.84 -0.01 -30.39
N GLN A 256 -7.71 -0.72 -30.24
CA GLN A 256 -6.63 -0.28 -29.36
C GLN A 256 -6.08 1.08 -29.80
N SER A 257 -6.24 2.07 -28.93
CA SER A 257 -5.65 3.38 -29.08
C SER A 257 -4.28 3.40 -28.40
N GLN A 258 -3.40 4.32 -28.78
CA GLN A 258 -2.14 4.52 -28.04
C GLN A 258 -2.37 5.22 -26.68
N ALA A 259 -3.62 5.45 -26.27
CA ALA A 259 -3.95 6.26 -25.10
C ALA A 259 -3.43 5.67 -23.79
N ARG A 260 -3.48 4.35 -23.60
CA ARG A 260 -2.90 3.70 -22.41
C ARG A 260 -1.40 3.96 -22.29
N THR A 261 -0.65 3.81 -23.39
CA THR A 261 0.79 4.06 -23.41
C THR A 261 1.10 5.54 -23.20
N SER A 262 0.34 6.45 -23.82
CA SER A 262 0.49 7.90 -23.64
C SER A 262 0.19 8.34 -22.21
N TRP A 263 -0.82 7.74 -21.57
CA TRP A 263 -1.15 7.98 -20.17
C TRP A 263 0.01 7.57 -19.24
N LEU A 264 0.51 6.35 -19.39
CA LEU A 264 1.64 5.85 -18.59
C LEU A 264 2.90 6.71 -18.78
N HIS A 265 3.18 7.10 -20.02
CA HIS A 265 4.27 8.01 -20.33
C HIS A 265 4.10 9.38 -19.66
N LEU A 266 2.89 9.94 -19.68
CA LEU A 266 2.59 11.19 -19.01
C LEU A 266 2.84 11.08 -17.49
N VAL A 267 2.37 10.00 -16.86
CA VAL A 267 2.63 9.75 -15.44
C VAL A 267 4.12 9.62 -15.15
N ASP A 268 4.89 8.93 -15.99
CA ASP A 268 6.34 8.83 -15.82
C ASP A 268 7.04 10.20 -15.90
N LEU A 269 6.58 11.07 -16.82
CA LEU A 269 7.05 12.45 -16.90
C LEU A 269 6.69 13.25 -15.63
N MET A 270 5.48 13.09 -15.10
CA MET A 270 5.06 13.72 -13.84
C MET A 270 5.92 13.27 -12.66
N VAL A 271 6.15 11.96 -12.51
CA VAL A 271 7.00 11.40 -11.45
C VAL A 271 8.45 11.93 -11.57
N SER A 272 8.98 11.97 -12.78
CA SER A 272 10.33 12.50 -13.05
C SER A 272 10.43 14.00 -12.74
N PHE A 273 9.43 14.78 -13.15
CA PHE A 273 9.34 16.20 -12.86
C PHE A 273 9.26 16.46 -11.36
N ASP A 274 8.37 15.76 -10.64
CA ASP A 274 8.20 15.90 -9.19
C ASP A 274 9.48 15.56 -8.42
N LYS A 275 10.24 14.53 -8.84
CA LYS A 275 11.56 14.22 -8.25
C LYS A 275 12.55 15.38 -8.40
N ARG A 276 12.55 16.05 -9.56
CA ARG A 276 13.42 17.21 -9.79
C ARG A 276 12.97 18.42 -8.98
N ILE A 277 11.67 18.63 -8.83
CA ILE A 277 11.12 19.70 -7.99
C ILE A 277 11.44 19.46 -6.50
N LYS A 278 11.29 18.23 -6.00
CA LYS A 278 11.68 17.87 -4.63
C LYS A 278 13.16 18.16 -4.36
N SER A 279 14.04 17.75 -5.28
CA SER A 279 15.48 18.07 -5.17
C SER A 279 15.77 19.58 -5.16
N LEU A 280 15.00 20.38 -5.92
CA LEU A 280 15.13 21.84 -5.92
C LEU A 280 14.73 22.45 -4.56
N VAL A 281 13.71 21.91 -3.90
CA VAL A 281 13.30 22.33 -2.54
C VAL A 281 14.34 21.92 -1.50
N GLU A 282 14.79 20.66 -1.53
CA GLU A 282 15.77 20.10 -0.58
C GLU A 282 17.14 20.82 -0.60
N GLN A 283 17.58 21.32 -1.76
CA GLN A 283 18.80 22.13 -1.90
C GLN A 283 18.78 23.41 -1.03
N SER A 284 17.61 23.82 -0.56
CA SER A 284 17.40 25.02 0.25
C SER A 284 17.45 24.75 1.76
N GLY A 285 17.78 23.52 2.18
CA GLY A 285 17.88 23.13 3.59
C GLY A 285 16.53 22.80 4.26
N ILE A 286 15.43 22.82 3.49
CA ILE A 286 14.10 22.40 3.94
C ILE A 286 14.03 20.87 3.82
N PHE A 287 13.98 20.18 4.96
CA PHE A 287 13.71 18.75 4.99
C PHE A 287 12.19 18.51 4.88
N LEU A 288 11.74 18.04 3.72
CA LEU A 288 10.39 17.51 3.55
C LEU A 288 10.32 16.18 4.30
N SER A 289 9.84 16.21 5.55
CA SER A 289 9.57 14.97 6.28
C SER A 289 8.35 14.26 5.69
N LEU A 290 8.31 12.93 5.80
CA LEU A 290 7.20 12.10 5.30
C LEU A 290 5.82 12.48 5.91
N GLN A 291 5.80 13.21 7.03
CA GLN A 291 4.58 13.63 7.74
C GLN A 291 3.94 14.92 7.20
N ASP A 292 4.58 15.64 6.27
CA ASP A 292 4.01 16.89 5.71
C ASP A 292 3.32 16.65 4.36
N ASP A 293 2.26 15.85 4.39
CA ASP A 293 1.37 15.59 3.23
C ASP A 293 0.85 16.90 2.61
N GLY A 294 0.72 17.96 3.42
CA GLY A 294 0.29 19.28 2.98
C GLY A 294 1.29 19.94 2.03
N THR A 295 2.58 19.93 2.36
CA THR A 295 3.63 20.51 1.52
C THR A 295 3.95 19.62 0.32
N LEU A 296 3.95 18.29 0.49
CA LEU A 296 4.14 17.34 -0.62
C LEU A 296 3.04 17.47 -1.68
N ARG A 297 1.79 17.67 -1.28
CA ARG A 297 0.68 17.93 -2.21
C ARG A 297 0.89 19.21 -3.03
N LYS A 298 1.38 20.28 -2.41
CA LYS A 298 1.54 21.61 -3.03
C LYS A 298 2.59 21.65 -4.14
N ILE A 299 3.62 20.81 -4.05
CA ILE A 299 4.75 20.81 -5.00
C ILE A 299 4.74 19.62 -5.96
N SER A 300 3.69 18.80 -5.93
CA SER A 300 3.54 17.60 -6.76
C SER A 300 2.55 17.84 -7.90
N SER A 301 2.95 17.52 -9.13
CA SER A 301 2.05 17.52 -10.29
C SER A 301 1.02 16.38 -10.22
N LEU A 302 1.32 15.31 -9.48
CA LEU A 302 0.39 14.20 -9.20
C LEU A 302 -0.77 14.61 -8.28
N SER A 303 -0.75 15.83 -7.73
CA SER A 303 -1.88 16.41 -7.01
C SER A 303 -3.15 16.54 -7.85
N VAL A 304 -3.05 16.48 -9.19
CA VAL A 304 -4.21 16.40 -10.09
C VAL A 304 -5.17 15.26 -9.72
N PHE A 305 -4.64 14.15 -9.19
CA PHE A 305 -5.43 13.01 -8.75
C PHE A 305 -6.18 13.26 -7.43
N CYS A 306 -5.82 14.29 -6.66
CA CYS A 306 -6.58 14.71 -5.49
C CYS A 306 -7.95 15.28 -5.91
N ASP A 307 -7.98 16.05 -7.00
CA ASP A 307 -9.20 16.71 -7.49
C ASP A 307 -10.01 15.79 -8.40
N ARG A 308 -9.35 14.81 -9.04
CA ARG A 308 -9.93 13.80 -9.93
C ARG A 308 -9.54 12.39 -9.50
N PRO A 309 -10.16 11.84 -8.43
CA PRO A 309 -9.89 10.47 -7.99
C PRO A 309 -10.30 9.42 -9.04
N ASP A 310 -11.24 9.74 -9.93
CA ASP A 310 -11.62 8.90 -11.08
C ASP A 310 -10.44 8.68 -12.04
N TRP A 311 -9.55 9.66 -12.20
CA TRP A 311 -8.35 9.52 -13.01
C TRP A 311 -7.29 8.65 -12.33
N LEU A 312 -7.23 8.66 -11.00
CA LEU A 312 -6.38 7.71 -10.27
C LEU A 312 -6.85 6.28 -10.52
N ASP A 313 -8.16 6.05 -10.50
CA ASP A 313 -8.75 4.74 -10.72
C ASP A 313 -8.39 4.22 -12.12
N LEU A 314 -8.58 5.06 -13.15
CA LEU A 314 -8.16 4.74 -14.53
C LEU A 314 -6.67 4.40 -14.61
N TRP A 315 -5.81 5.16 -13.94
CA TRP A 315 -4.39 4.87 -13.91
C TRP A 315 -4.10 3.49 -13.29
N ALA A 316 -4.69 3.20 -12.13
CA ALA A 316 -4.51 1.93 -11.43
C ALA A 316 -5.01 0.74 -12.27
N GLU A 317 -6.13 0.90 -12.98
CA GLU A 317 -6.67 -0.12 -13.90
C GLU A 317 -5.73 -0.38 -15.09
N ILE A 318 -5.16 0.66 -15.70
CA ILE A 318 -4.20 0.51 -16.80
C ILE A 318 -2.94 -0.24 -16.32
N GLU A 319 -2.41 0.13 -15.16
CA GLU A 319 -1.22 -0.51 -14.55
C GLU A 319 -1.47 -1.98 -14.21
N LEU A 320 -2.64 -2.28 -13.64
CA LEU A 320 -3.04 -3.64 -13.33
C LEU A 320 -3.16 -4.46 -14.62
N ALA A 321 -3.83 -3.94 -15.65
CA ALA A 321 -4.01 -4.64 -16.92
C ALA A 321 -2.67 -4.99 -17.59
N GLU A 322 -1.76 -4.01 -17.70
CA GLU A 322 -0.44 -4.25 -18.31
C GLU A 322 0.40 -5.23 -17.48
N THR A 323 0.31 -5.16 -16.15
CA THR A 323 1.00 -6.07 -15.25
C THR A 323 0.47 -7.49 -15.38
N LEU A 324 -0.86 -7.66 -15.45
CA LEU A 324 -1.50 -8.96 -15.62
C LEU A 324 -1.18 -9.58 -16.97
N GLU A 325 -1.12 -8.81 -18.06
CA GLU A 325 -0.71 -9.32 -19.37
C GLU A 325 0.72 -9.87 -19.34
N LYS A 326 1.67 -9.13 -18.74
CA LYS A 326 3.05 -9.58 -18.55
C LYS A 326 3.10 -10.85 -17.70
N LEU A 327 2.35 -10.87 -16.61
CA LEU A 327 2.37 -11.96 -15.65
C LEU A 327 1.73 -13.24 -16.19
N LYS A 328 0.65 -13.13 -16.97
CA LYS A 328 -0.02 -14.27 -17.60
C LYS A 328 0.96 -15.12 -18.40
N SER A 329 1.83 -14.48 -19.18
CA SER A 329 2.88 -15.16 -19.96
C SER A 329 3.89 -15.93 -19.09
N GLU A 330 4.10 -15.51 -17.85
CA GLU A 330 4.96 -16.19 -16.88
C GLU A 330 4.22 -17.30 -16.11
N MET A 331 2.93 -17.12 -15.85
CA MET A 331 2.06 -18.11 -15.18
C MET A 331 1.72 -19.29 -16.09
N ASP A 332 1.61 -19.08 -17.41
CA ASP A 332 1.32 -20.17 -18.36
C ASP A 332 2.50 -21.15 -18.54
N LYS A 333 3.72 -20.74 -18.16
CA LYS A 333 4.94 -21.56 -18.30
C LYS A 333 5.08 -22.52 -17.13
N GLU A 334 4.79 -23.80 -17.31
CA GLU A 334 4.90 -24.83 -16.25
C GLU A 334 6.31 -24.93 -15.63
N LYS A 335 7.35 -24.60 -16.38
CA LYS A 335 8.74 -24.52 -15.86
C LYS A 335 8.88 -23.52 -14.71
N ASN A 336 8.12 -22.43 -14.71
CA ASN A 336 8.15 -21.42 -13.65
C ASN A 336 7.51 -21.91 -12.35
N TRP A 337 6.65 -22.93 -12.41
CA TRP A 337 6.00 -23.55 -11.26
C TRP A 337 6.83 -24.66 -10.62
N THR A 338 7.82 -25.19 -11.33
CA THR A 338 8.67 -26.30 -10.85
C THR A 338 10.08 -25.84 -10.49
N LYS A 339 10.57 -24.76 -11.12
CA LYS A 339 11.87 -24.17 -10.79
C LYS A 339 11.82 -23.49 -9.42
N LYS A 340 12.46 -24.11 -8.43
CA LYS A 340 12.66 -23.52 -7.09
C LYS A 340 13.62 -22.34 -7.17
N VAL A 341 13.30 -21.25 -6.49
CA VAL A 341 14.20 -20.10 -6.38
C VAL A 341 15.30 -20.43 -5.37
N GLN A 342 16.55 -20.41 -5.81
CA GLN A 342 17.70 -20.56 -4.91
C GLN A 342 18.07 -19.20 -4.32
N GLY A 343 18.01 -19.09 -2.99
CA GLY A 343 18.61 -18.04 -2.19
C GLY A 343 18.15 -16.61 -2.50
N ALA A 344 17.16 -16.11 -1.75
CA ALA A 344 17.02 -14.67 -1.53
C ALA A 344 17.74 -14.34 -0.21
N VAL A 345 18.52 -13.26 -0.18
CA VAL A 345 19.45 -12.82 0.89
C VAL A 345 18.78 -12.48 2.23
N LEU A 346 17.53 -12.88 2.45
CA LEU A 346 16.82 -12.71 3.71
C LEU A 346 17.21 -13.86 4.64
N SER A 347 17.86 -13.53 5.76
CA SER A 347 18.15 -14.43 6.87
C SER A 347 16.89 -15.24 7.20
N ASN A 348 16.95 -16.57 7.00
CA ASN A 348 15.90 -17.60 7.12
C ASN A 348 15.28 -18.13 5.80
N SER A 349 15.73 -17.70 4.61
CA SER A 349 15.09 -18.05 3.32
C SER A 349 15.15 -19.52 2.86
N ASP A 350 15.84 -20.41 3.55
CA ASP A 350 16.11 -21.77 3.05
C ASP A 350 14.89 -22.72 3.10
N ASP A 351 13.77 -22.30 3.71
CA ASP A 351 12.68 -23.23 4.04
C ASP A 351 11.44 -23.16 3.13
N TYR A 352 11.16 -22.08 2.40
CA TYR A 352 9.86 -21.92 1.70
C TYR A 352 9.69 -22.77 0.44
N LYS A 353 10.78 -23.19 -0.22
CA LYS A 353 10.75 -23.93 -1.50
C LYS A 353 9.82 -23.31 -2.57
N SER A 354 9.70 -21.97 -2.58
CA SER A 354 8.79 -21.27 -3.49
C SER A 354 9.18 -21.45 -4.95
N PRO A 355 8.21 -21.65 -5.86
CA PRO A 355 8.44 -21.63 -7.29
C PRO A 355 8.77 -20.22 -7.80
N ALA A 356 9.44 -20.15 -8.95
CA ALA A 356 9.87 -18.89 -9.59
C ALA A 356 8.73 -17.92 -9.89
N VAL A 357 7.52 -18.44 -10.16
CA VAL A 357 6.34 -17.60 -10.39
C VAL A 357 6.00 -16.71 -9.17
N GLY A 358 6.22 -17.20 -7.95
CA GLY A 358 6.00 -16.41 -6.73
C GLY A 358 6.87 -15.15 -6.72
N SER A 359 8.16 -15.29 -7.03
CA SER A 359 9.07 -14.14 -7.13
C SER A 359 8.73 -13.20 -8.28
N SER A 360 8.25 -13.72 -9.42
CA SER A 360 7.80 -12.88 -10.54
C SER A 360 6.64 -11.96 -10.13
N ILE A 361 5.69 -12.49 -9.35
CA ILE A 361 4.52 -11.75 -8.89
C ILE A 361 4.91 -10.67 -7.91
N PHE A 362 5.73 -11.00 -6.91
CA PHE A 362 6.17 -10.01 -5.93
C PHE A 362 7.11 -8.96 -6.52
N ARG A 363 7.83 -9.27 -7.60
CA ARG A 363 8.54 -8.24 -8.40
C ARG A 363 7.56 -7.28 -9.07
N CYS A 364 6.49 -7.79 -9.68
CA CYS A 364 5.42 -6.96 -10.26
C CYS A 364 4.71 -6.12 -9.19
N LEU A 365 4.34 -6.72 -8.06
CA LEU A 365 3.71 -6.03 -6.95
C LEU A 365 4.62 -4.95 -6.36
N SER A 366 5.92 -5.23 -6.20
CA SER A 366 6.91 -4.24 -5.76
C SER A 366 6.99 -3.06 -6.73
N SER A 367 6.94 -3.32 -8.03
CA SER A 367 6.89 -2.26 -9.05
C SER A 367 5.63 -1.38 -8.91
N LEU A 368 4.46 -1.96 -8.62
CA LEU A 368 3.24 -1.19 -8.36
C LEU A 368 3.37 -0.35 -7.08
N VAL A 369 3.98 -0.91 -6.03
CA VAL A 369 4.26 -0.18 -4.78
C VAL A 369 5.22 0.98 -5.02
N ASP A 370 6.27 0.79 -5.84
CA ASP A 370 7.20 1.87 -6.21
C ASP A 370 6.51 3.01 -6.96
N ARG A 371 5.54 2.69 -7.82
CA ARG A 371 4.74 3.69 -8.52
C ARG A 371 3.82 4.43 -7.55
N CYS A 372 3.15 3.70 -6.68
CA CYS A 372 2.32 4.23 -5.61
C CYS A 372 3.08 5.23 -4.72
N ARG A 373 4.34 4.94 -4.34
CA ARG A 373 5.18 5.83 -3.51
C ARG A 373 5.35 7.25 -4.07
N SER A 374 5.17 7.45 -5.37
CA SER A 374 5.25 8.77 -5.99
C SER A 374 4.07 9.67 -5.64
N LEU A 375 2.92 9.10 -5.27
CA LEU A 375 1.69 9.84 -4.96
C LEU A 375 1.87 10.73 -3.72
N PRO A 376 1.29 11.94 -3.72
CA PRO A 376 1.59 12.96 -2.71
C PRO A 376 0.98 12.68 -1.34
N THR A 377 -0.14 11.96 -1.25
CA THR A 377 -0.85 11.70 0.01
C THR A 377 -1.01 10.21 0.30
N VAL A 378 -1.09 9.86 1.59
CA VAL A 378 -1.32 8.48 2.04
C VAL A 378 -2.65 7.92 1.51
N SER A 379 -3.69 8.75 1.45
CA SER A 379 -5.01 8.36 0.95
C SER A 379 -5.00 7.91 -0.51
N LEU A 380 -4.28 8.63 -1.39
CA LEU A 380 -4.14 8.26 -2.80
C LEU A 380 -3.29 6.99 -2.95
N ARG A 381 -2.22 6.86 -2.15
CA ARG A 381 -1.38 5.66 -2.12
C ARG A 381 -2.20 4.41 -1.78
N SER A 382 -2.99 4.50 -0.71
CA SER A 382 -3.88 3.44 -0.24
C SER A 382 -4.92 3.07 -1.31
N ARG A 383 -5.58 4.06 -1.91
CA ARG A 383 -6.56 3.84 -2.99
C ARG A 383 -5.94 3.14 -4.20
N PHE A 384 -4.77 3.60 -4.66
CA PHE A 384 -4.07 2.99 -5.78
C PHE A 384 -3.75 1.50 -5.52
N LEU A 385 -3.21 1.18 -4.33
CA LEU A 385 -2.88 -0.20 -3.98
C LEU A 385 -4.11 -1.09 -3.78
N ARG A 386 -5.25 -0.55 -3.35
CA ARG A 386 -6.52 -1.28 -3.32
C ARG A 386 -7.05 -1.60 -4.72
N LEU A 387 -6.77 -0.75 -5.71
CA LEU A 387 -7.25 -0.92 -7.08
C LEU A 387 -6.31 -1.75 -7.96
N ALA A 388 -4.99 -1.69 -7.74
CA ALA A 388 -4.00 -2.41 -8.54
C ALA A 388 -3.29 -3.53 -7.76
N GLY A 389 -2.81 -3.24 -6.55
CA GLY A 389 -2.03 -4.20 -5.75
C GLY A 389 -2.87 -5.36 -5.23
N THR A 390 -4.00 -5.06 -4.61
CA THR A 390 -4.90 -6.07 -4.01
C THR A 390 -5.48 -7.03 -5.07
N PRO A 391 -5.98 -6.55 -6.22
CA PRO A 391 -6.45 -7.45 -7.28
C PRO A 391 -5.34 -8.30 -7.89
N LEU A 392 -4.11 -7.79 -8.01
CA LEU A 392 -2.97 -8.60 -8.48
C LEU A 392 -2.71 -9.80 -7.55
N VAL A 393 -2.73 -9.57 -6.23
CA VAL A 393 -2.58 -10.63 -5.22
C VAL A 393 -3.73 -11.62 -5.29
N LYS A 394 -4.97 -11.13 -5.45
CA LYS A 394 -6.15 -11.97 -5.61
C LYS A 394 -6.09 -12.86 -6.86
N VAL A 395 -5.71 -12.31 -8.01
CA VAL A 395 -5.54 -13.09 -9.25
C VAL A 395 -4.49 -14.19 -9.08
N PHE A 396 -3.43 -13.92 -8.32
CA PHE A 396 -2.45 -14.95 -8.00
C PHE A 396 -3.08 -16.08 -7.17
N LEU A 397 -3.78 -15.75 -6.09
CA LEU A 397 -4.47 -16.72 -5.25
C LEU A 397 -5.49 -17.54 -6.05
N ASP A 398 -6.29 -16.90 -6.90
CA ASP A 398 -7.27 -17.57 -7.77
C ASP A 398 -6.58 -18.56 -8.72
N CYS A 399 -5.38 -18.22 -9.23
CA CYS A 399 -4.59 -19.16 -10.02
C CYS A 399 -4.06 -20.34 -9.19
N LEU A 400 -3.58 -20.11 -7.96
CA LEU A 400 -3.16 -21.20 -7.08
C LEU A 400 -4.31 -22.17 -6.80
N LEU A 401 -5.50 -21.61 -6.54
CA LEU A 401 -6.73 -22.39 -6.31
C LEU A 401 -7.12 -23.20 -7.54
N LEU A 402 -7.19 -22.57 -8.72
CA LEU A 402 -7.52 -23.24 -9.97
C LEU A 402 -6.56 -24.40 -10.24
N ARG A 403 -5.24 -24.18 -10.11
CA ARG A 403 -4.23 -25.22 -10.33
C ARG A 403 -4.41 -26.42 -9.39
N CYS A 404 -4.76 -26.18 -8.13
CA CYS A 404 -4.98 -27.25 -7.17
C CYS A 404 -6.30 -28.01 -7.45
N GLN A 405 -7.37 -27.29 -7.83
CA GLN A 405 -8.65 -27.89 -8.21
C GLN A 405 -8.54 -28.73 -9.49
N GLU A 406 -7.77 -28.27 -10.48
CA GLU A 406 -7.48 -29.05 -11.69
C GLU A 406 -6.71 -30.34 -11.36
N ALA A 407 -5.71 -30.25 -10.48
CA ALA A 407 -4.94 -31.40 -10.02
C ALA A 407 -5.84 -32.41 -9.26
N GLU A 408 -6.72 -31.92 -8.38
CA GLU A 408 -7.69 -32.75 -7.65
C GLU A 408 -8.72 -33.39 -8.61
N GLY A 409 -9.30 -32.61 -9.52
CA GLY A 409 -10.36 -33.06 -10.42
C GLY A 409 -9.91 -34.10 -11.44
N LEU A 410 -8.65 -34.03 -11.91
CA LEU A 410 -8.12 -34.94 -12.91
C LEU A 410 -7.67 -36.29 -12.33
N THR A 411 -7.16 -36.32 -11.10
CA THR A 411 -6.46 -37.50 -10.57
C THR A 411 -6.82 -37.88 -9.14
N ALA A 412 -7.72 -37.14 -8.50
CA ALA A 412 -8.01 -37.24 -7.07
C ALA A 412 -6.75 -37.15 -6.19
N LEU A 413 -5.70 -36.46 -6.67
CA LEU A 413 -4.38 -36.34 -6.05
C LEU A 413 -3.69 -37.68 -5.77
N THR A 414 -4.01 -38.72 -6.55
CA THR A 414 -3.46 -40.06 -6.34
C THR A 414 -2.13 -40.29 -7.04
N ASP A 415 -1.82 -39.53 -8.09
CA ASP A 415 -0.54 -39.54 -8.80
C ASP A 415 0.49 -38.62 -8.13
N ASN A 416 1.76 -38.74 -8.51
CA ASN A 416 2.83 -37.92 -7.93
C ASN A 416 2.88 -36.52 -8.54
N ASP A 417 2.51 -36.36 -9.81
CA ASP A 417 2.61 -35.08 -10.50
C ASP A 417 1.57 -34.07 -9.98
N ALA A 418 0.34 -34.52 -9.72
CA ALA A 418 -0.69 -33.71 -9.07
C ALA A 418 -0.29 -33.32 -7.64
N LEU A 419 0.31 -34.22 -6.86
CA LEU A 419 0.84 -33.89 -5.54
C LEU A 419 1.95 -32.84 -5.63
N MET A 420 2.88 -32.98 -6.57
CA MET A 420 3.92 -31.98 -6.81
C MET A 420 3.32 -30.62 -7.19
N LYS A 421 2.29 -30.59 -8.05
CA LYS A 421 1.57 -29.35 -8.39
C LYS A 421 0.96 -28.67 -7.16
N VAL A 422 0.21 -29.41 -6.33
CA VAL A 422 -0.41 -28.86 -5.12
C VAL A 422 0.65 -28.39 -4.12
N THR A 423 1.71 -29.17 -3.88
CA THR A 423 2.79 -28.77 -2.96
C THR A 423 3.51 -27.50 -3.41
N ASN A 424 3.77 -27.34 -4.72
CA ASN A 424 4.35 -26.11 -5.27
C ASN A 424 3.40 -24.91 -5.10
N SER A 425 2.09 -25.10 -5.27
CA SER A 425 1.09 -24.06 -5.01
C SER A 425 1.03 -23.67 -3.53
N ILE A 426 1.13 -24.63 -2.61
CA ILE A 426 1.20 -24.36 -1.16
C ILE A 426 2.45 -23.55 -0.82
N ASN A 427 3.62 -23.93 -1.36
CA ASN A 427 4.85 -23.16 -1.14
C ASN A 427 4.76 -21.73 -1.67
N ALA A 428 4.12 -21.55 -2.84
CA ALA A 428 3.88 -20.24 -3.42
C ALA A 428 2.97 -19.37 -2.52
N ALA A 429 1.90 -19.95 -1.97
CA ALA A 429 1.01 -19.28 -1.02
C ALA A 429 1.74 -18.90 0.27
N HIS A 430 2.52 -19.82 0.85
CA HIS A 430 3.29 -19.56 2.07
C HIS A 430 4.32 -18.44 1.86
N PHE A 431 5.03 -18.47 0.72
CA PHE A 431 5.95 -17.40 0.35
C PHE A 431 5.24 -16.04 0.23
N ALA A 432 4.06 -16.02 -0.42
CA ALA A 432 3.27 -14.80 -0.56
C ALA A 432 2.80 -14.24 0.78
N GLU A 433 2.24 -15.09 1.63
CA GLU A 433 1.83 -14.75 2.99
C GLU A 433 2.98 -14.16 3.79
N SER A 434 4.17 -14.76 3.70
CA SER A 434 5.34 -14.32 4.48
C SER A 434 5.79 -12.91 4.06
N ILE A 435 5.88 -12.64 2.76
CA ILE A 435 6.24 -11.29 2.27
C ILE A 435 5.18 -10.26 2.66
N LEU A 436 3.89 -10.60 2.52
CA LEU A 436 2.82 -9.67 2.87
C LEU A 436 2.78 -9.38 4.38
N LYS A 437 3.12 -10.36 5.23
CA LYS A 437 3.30 -10.16 6.67
C LYS A 437 4.49 -9.23 6.97
N GLU A 438 5.62 -9.41 6.29
CA GLU A 438 6.76 -8.49 6.42
C GLU A 438 6.38 -7.06 6.00
N TRP A 439 5.67 -6.91 4.88
CA TRP A 439 5.21 -5.60 4.41
C TRP A 439 4.21 -4.96 5.35
N ARG A 440 3.36 -5.73 6.02
CA ARG A 440 2.43 -5.21 7.03
C ARG A 440 3.16 -4.48 8.17
N GLU A 441 4.40 -4.85 8.47
CA GLU A 441 5.21 -4.26 9.53
C GLU A 441 6.04 -3.04 9.06
N ASP A 442 6.13 -2.79 7.75
CA ASP A 442 6.83 -1.63 7.19
C ASP A 442 6.01 -0.35 7.39
N VAL A 443 6.69 0.72 7.86
CA VAL A 443 6.12 2.04 8.15
C VAL A 443 5.25 2.56 7.00
N PHE A 444 5.68 2.36 5.76
CA PHE A 444 4.93 2.77 4.57
C PHE A 444 3.53 2.17 4.53
N PHE A 445 3.37 0.89 4.88
CA PHE A 445 2.07 0.20 4.86
C PHE A 445 1.28 0.42 6.15
N LEU A 446 1.96 0.59 7.29
CA LEU A 446 1.32 0.93 8.56
C LEU A 446 0.58 2.28 8.47
N GLU A 447 1.19 3.30 7.86
CA GLU A 447 0.57 4.62 7.66
C GLU A 447 -0.77 4.51 6.89
N MET A 448 -0.81 3.69 5.83
CA MET A 448 -2.04 3.46 5.05
C MET A 448 -3.11 2.67 5.83
N GLY A 449 -2.74 1.92 6.85
CA GLY A 449 -3.67 1.25 7.76
C GLY A 449 -4.36 2.20 8.74
N LEU A 450 -3.70 3.31 9.09
CA LEU A 450 -4.19 4.30 10.05
C LEU A 450 -5.13 5.35 9.41
N ASP A 451 -4.90 5.72 8.15
CA ASP A 451 -5.73 6.69 7.38
C ASP A 451 -7.19 6.23 7.20
N GLN A 452 -7.48 4.95 7.46
CA GLN A 452 -8.85 4.42 7.45
C GLN A 452 -9.74 5.01 8.57
N GLY A 453 -9.12 5.52 9.65
CA GLY A 453 -9.84 6.13 10.77
C GLY A 453 -10.39 7.53 10.48
N ASP A 454 -9.75 8.30 9.60
CA ASP A 454 -10.11 9.72 9.40
C ASP A 454 -11.18 9.93 8.31
N GLN A 455 -11.35 9.01 7.37
CA GLN A 455 -12.38 9.14 6.32
C GLN A 455 -13.79 8.77 6.79
N LEU A 456 -13.95 7.98 7.87
CA LEU A 456 -15.26 7.72 8.49
C LEU A 456 -15.72 8.82 9.46
N GLY A 457 -14.88 9.81 9.77
CA GLY A 457 -15.22 10.94 10.63
C GLY A 457 -16.18 11.97 10.00
N ALA A 458 -16.53 11.83 8.72
CA ALA A 458 -17.36 12.81 8.00
C ALA A 458 -18.84 12.41 7.85
N SER A 459 -19.28 11.25 8.35
CA SER A 459 -20.69 10.86 8.30
C SER A 459 -21.15 10.10 9.55
N VAL A 460 -21.35 10.81 10.65
CA VAL A 460 -22.20 10.33 11.74
C VAL A 460 -23.12 11.47 12.20
N THR A 461 -24.30 11.53 11.59
CA THR A 461 -25.50 11.92 12.33
C THR A 461 -25.73 10.86 13.40
N GLU A 462 -25.78 11.33 14.64
CA GLU A 462 -26.03 10.60 15.88
C GLU A 462 -27.24 9.65 15.77
N ASN A 463 -27.01 8.34 15.95
CA ASN A 463 -27.83 7.38 16.70
C ASN A 463 -27.63 5.94 16.19
N SER A 464 -26.73 5.19 16.83
CA SER A 464 -27.02 3.86 17.39
C SER A 464 -25.80 3.37 18.16
N GLY A 465 -25.99 3.07 19.45
CA GLY A 465 -24.94 2.55 20.33
C GLY A 465 -24.67 1.08 20.06
N SER A 466 -24.00 0.78 18.95
CA SER A 466 -23.32 -0.49 18.75
C SER A 466 -21.83 -0.22 18.82
N GLU A 467 -21.20 -0.62 19.92
CA GLU A 467 -19.74 -0.72 20.00
C GLU A 467 -19.29 -1.72 18.91
N ILE A 468 -18.82 -1.20 17.78
CA ILE A 468 -18.07 -1.99 16.81
C ILE A 468 -16.75 -2.36 17.50
N PRO A 469 -16.36 -3.65 17.55
CA PRO A 469 -15.13 -4.06 18.21
C PRO A 469 -13.92 -3.31 17.64
N ILE A 470 -13.05 -2.86 18.53
CA ILE A 470 -11.80 -2.13 18.25
C ILE A 470 -10.83 -2.92 17.33
N GLU A 471 -11.12 -4.21 17.05
CA GLU A 471 -10.32 -5.08 16.18
C GLU A 471 -10.44 -4.79 14.67
N GLU A 472 -11.43 -4.01 14.22
CA GLU A 472 -11.61 -3.70 12.79
C GLU A 472 -10.79 -2.48 12.33
N TYR A 473 -10.29 -1.67 13.28
CA TYR A 473 -9.48 -0.48 13.00
C TYR A 473 -7.99 -0.82 13.00
N GLY A 474 -7.37 -0.87 11.82
CA GLY A 474 -5.92 -1.07 11.68
C GLY A 474 -5.51 -2.41 11.06
N ASN A 475 -6.43 -3.14 10.44
CA ASN A 475 -6.07 -4.26 9.58
C ASN A 475 -5.39 -3.69 8.32
N GLY A 476 -4.07 -3.93 8.21
CA GLY A 476 -3.21 -3.41 7.14
C GLY A 476 -3.77 -3.70 5.74
N ILE A 477 -3.28 -2.98 4.73
CA ILE A 477 -3.88 -2.97 3.38
C ILE A 477 -4.09 -4.35 2.73
N PHE A 478 -3.24 -5.34 3.05
CA PHE A 478 -3.31 -6.70 2.53
C PHE A 478 -3.82 -7.73 3.56
N HIS A 479 -4.51 -7.30 4.62
CA HIS A 479 -4.91 -8.19 5.70
C HIS A 479 -5.82 -9.33 5.22
N GLU A 480 -6.83 -9.01 4.41
CA GLU A 480 -7.76 -10.00 3.87
C GLU A 480 -7.02 -11.03 2.99
N GLU A 481 -6.06 -10.58 2.18
CA GLU A 481 -5.26 -11.44 1.33
C GLU A 481 -4.35 -12.37 2.13
N ILE A 482 -3.74 -11.88 3.21
CA ILE A 482 -2.93 -12.70 4.12
C ILE A 482 -3.77 -13.83 4.71
N VAL A 483 -4.96 -13.52 5.23
CA VAL A 483 -5.87 -14.53 5.80
C VAL A 483 -6.27 -15.55 4.75
N LYS A 484 -6.58 -15.12 3.52
CA LYS A 484 -6.93 -16.05 2.43
C LYS A 484 -5.78 -16.99 2.04
N PHE A 485 -4.52 -16.53 2.08
CA PHE A 485 -3.38 -17.43 1.87
C PHE A 485 -3.21 -18.44 3.01
N GLU A 486 -3.45 -18.02 4.26
CA GLU A 486 -3.41 -18.91 5.43
C GLU A 486 -4.48 -20.01 5.35
N ASP A 487 -5.71 -19.62 4.99
CA ASP A 487 -6.84 -20.52 4.80
C ASP A 487 -6.56 -21.51 3.66
N PHE A 488 -6.11 -21.00 2.51
CA PHE A 488 -5.73 -21.82 1.36
C PHE A 488 -4.67 -22.87 1.75
N ARG A 489 -3.61 -22.45 2.46
CA ARG A 489 -2.54 -23.36 2.90
C ARG A 489 -3.10 -24.45 3.81
N THR A 490 -3.90 -24.06 4.80
CA THR A 490 -4.49 -24.99 5.77
C THR A 490 -5.38 -26.03 5.09
N GLU A 491 -6.26 -25.59 4.19
CA GLU A 491 -7.17 -26.47 3.42
C GLU A 491 -6.40 -27.49 2.59
N TRP A 492 -5.42 -27.04 1.80
CA TRP A 492 -4.72 -27.93 0.87
C TRP A 492 -3.71 -28.86 1.57
N VAL A 493 -3.11 -28.43 2.68
CA VAL A 493 -2.31 -29.30 3.56
C VAL A 493 -3.17 -30.42 4.16
N GLU A 494 -4.38 -30.09 4.63
CA GLU A 494 -5.31 -31.10 5.15
C GLU A 494 -5.77 -32.06 4.04
N LYS A 495 -6.11 -31.55 2.85
CA LYS A 495 -6.50 -32.39 1.70
C LYS A 495 -5.42 -33.40 1.31
N ILE A 496 -4.16 -32.98 1.20
CA ILE A 496 -3.04 -33.91 0.91
C ILE A 496 -2.98 -35.01 1.98
N SER A 497 -3.07 -34.63 3.26
CA SER A 497 -3.04 -35.57 4.38
C SER A 497 -4.18 -36.59 4.29
N VAL A 498 -5.40 -36.14 3.99
CA VAL A 498 -6.59 -37.00 3.84
C VAL A 498 -6.45 -37.95 2.65
N VAL A 499 -5.95 -37.48 1.51
CA VAL A 499 -5.79 -38.33 0.31
C VAL A 499 -4.75 -39.43 0.55
N VAL A 500 -3.59 -39.08 1.13
CA VAL A 500 -2.55 -40.07 1.45
C VAL A 500 -3.07 -41.07 2.49
N LEU A 501 -3.78 -40.62 3.52
CA LEU A 501 -4.39 -41.51 4.51
C LEU A 501 -5.41 -42.48 3.88
N ARG A 502 -6.27 -41.98 2.98
CA ARG A 502 -7.24 -42.82 2.25
C ARG A 502 -6.54 -43.86 1.38
N GLY A 503 -5.45 -43.48 0.71
CA GLY A 503 -4.65 -44.41 -0.10
C GLY A 503 -3.95 -45.48 0.76
N PHE A 504 -3.52 -45.13 1.97
CA PHE A 504 -2.97 -46.08 2.95
C PHE A 504 -4.08 -47.01 3.48
N ASP A 505 -5.22 -46.46 3.91
CA ASP A 505 -6.39 -47.22 4.37
C ASP A 505 -6.79 -48.27 3.32
N ALA A 506 -6.91 -47.84 2.05
CA ALA A 506 -7.29 -48.71 0.95
C ALA A 506 -6.35 -49.92 0.76
N ARG A 507 -5.04 -49.71 0.91
CA ARG A 507 -4.02 -50.77 0.77
C ARG A 507 -3.86 -51.62 2.03
N CYS A 508 -4.14 -51.07 3.21
CA CYS A 508 -4.02 -51.81 4.48
C CYS A 508 -5.30 -52.56 4.86
N ARG A 509 -6.39 -52.47 4.07
CA ARG A 509 -7.67 -53.15 4.38
C ARG A 509 -7.52 -54.65 4.60
N ASP A 510 -6.75 -55.33 3.77
CA ASP A 510 -6.58 -56.79 3.86
C ASP A 510 -5.81 -57.17 5.13
N TYR A 511 -4.80 -56.37 5.49
CA TYR A 511 -4.10 -56.49 6.76
C TYR A 511 -5.05 -56.30 7.95
N ILE A 512 -5.88 -55.25 7.95
CA ILE A 512 -6.80 -54.98 9.06
C ILE A 512 -7.90 -56.06 9.16
N LYS A 513 -8.45 -56.52 8.03
CA LYS A 513 -9.56 -57.48 8.00
C LYS A 513 -9.15 -58.92 8.26
N ASN A 514 -7.88 -59.29 8.09
CA ASN A 514 -7.42 -60.66 8.31
C ASN A 514 -7.36 -60.98 9.81
N ARG A 515 -8.47 -61.44 10.38
CA ARG A 515 -8.58 -61.77 11.81
C ARG A 515 -7.81 -63.04 12.20
N ARG A 516 -7.52 -63.93 11.24
CA ARG A 516 -6.90 -65.24 11.50
C ARG A 516 -5.41 -65.10 11.81
N GLN A 517 -4.75 -64.09 11.23
CA GLN A 517 -3.31 -63.84 11.40
C GLN A 517 -2.89 -63.60 12.86
N TRP A 518 -3.83 -63.23 13.75
CA TRP A 518 -3.58 -62.96 15.17
C TRP A 518 -3.65 -64.22 16.05
N GLN A 519 -4.10 -65.35 15.48
CA GLN A 519 -4.28 -66.64 16.16
C GLN A 519 -3.36 -67.74 15.62
N GLU A 520 -2.92 -67.59 14.37
CA GLU A 520 -2.04 -68.54 13.68
C GLU A 520 -0.61 -68.51 14.23
N ARG A 521 0.11 -69.65 14.11
CA ARG A 521 1.54 -69.71 14.43
C ARG A 521 2.33 -68.96 13.35
N SER A 522 3.25 -68.09 13.77
CA SER A 522 4.06 -67.30 12.86
C SER A 522 5.27 -68.10 12.35
N GLU A 523 5.51 -68.04 11.04
CA GLU A 523 6.79 -68.43 10.45
C GLU A 523 7.77 -67.24 10.52
N GLY A 524 8.39 -67.03 11.69
CA GLY A 524 9.54 -66.14 11.84
C GLY A 524 9.26 -64.64 12.04
N TRP A 525 10.35 -63.86 11.94
CA TRP A 525 10.52 -62.45 12.35
C TRP A 525 10.18 -61.41 11.28
N THR A 526 9.29 -61.74 10.34
CA THR A 526 9.04 -60.92 9.14
C THR A 526 7.77 -60.10 9.25
N VAL A 527 7.79 -58.89 8.68
CA VAL A 527 6.61 -58.01 8.57
C VAL A 527 5.49 -58.71 7.81
N SER A 528 4.25 -58.48 8.25
CA SER A 528 3.07 -59.06 7.61
C SER A 528 3.03 -58.67 6.13
N LYS A 529 3.02 -59.67 5.23
CA LYS A 529 3.03 -59.45 3.77
C LYS A 529 1.91 -58.52 3.29
N ALA A 530 0.74 -58.57 3.94
CA ALA A 530 -0.41 -57.73 3.64
C ALA A 530 -0.23 -56.24 4.03
N LEU A 531 0.77 -55.91 4.86
CA LEU A 531 1.08 -54.55 5.31
C LEU A 531 2.17 -53.88 4.45
N VAL A 532 3.08 -54.66 3.86
CA VAL A 532 4.24 -54.16 3.10
C VAL A 532 3.84 -53.16 2.03
N GLY A 533 2.85 -53.48 1.19
CA GLY A 533 2.40 -52.58 0.12
C GLY A 533 1.78 -51.27 0.60
N ALA A 534 1.20 -51.26 1.81
CA ALA A 534 0.67 -50.02 2.40
C ALA A 534 1.79 -49.15 2.96
N LEU A 535 2.81 -49.76 3.57
CA LEU A 535 4.00 -49.05 4.08
C LEU A 535 4.84 -48.46 2.95
N ASP A 536 5.08 -49.23 1.88
CA ASP A 536 5.78 -48.78 0.68
C ASP A 536 5.08 -47.58 0.03
N TYR A 537 3.75 -47.66 -0.11
CA TYR A 537 2.96 -46.53 -0.59
C TYR A 537 3.09 -45.28 0.30
N LEU A 538 2.98 -45.44 1.62
CA LEU A 538 3.08 -44.33 2.56
C LEU A 538 4.46 -43.68 2.46
N GLN A 539 5.54 -44.48 2.51
CA GLN A 539 6.90 -43.99 2.39
C GLN A 539 7.15 -43.29 1.06
N GLY A 540 6.68 -43.88 -0.05
CA GLY A 540 6.81 -43.30 -1.39
C GLY A 540 6.11 -41.95 -1.52
N LYS A 541 4.86 -41.84 -1.04
CA LYS A 541 4.12 -40.57 -1.05
C LYS A 541 4.77 -39.52 -0.15
N MET A 542 5.17 -39.91 1.05
CA MET A 542 5.82 -38.99 1.98
C MET A 542 7.15 -38.46 1.45
N SER A 543 7.93 -39.29 0.76
CA SER A 543 9.19 -38.85 0.14
C SER A 543 8.96 -37.78 -0.93
N VAL A 544 7.94 -37.95 -1.79
CA VAL A 544 7.57 -36.96 -2.81
C VAL A 544 7.12 -35.64 -2.18
N ILE A 545 6.33 -35.70 -1.11
CA ILE A 545 5.86 -34.50 -0.41
C ILE A 545 7.04 -33.82 0.32
N GLU A 546 7.90 -34.58 0.99
CA GLU A 546 9.07 -34.06 1.71
C GLU A 546 10.03 -33.33 0.78
N GLU A 547 10.27 -33.85 -0.42
CA GLU A 547 11.16 -33.22 -1.40
C GLU A 547 10.61 -31.87 -1.89
N ASN A 548 9.29 -31.75 -2.02
CA ASN A 548 8.65 -30.61 -2.69
C ASN A 548 8.07 -29.57 -1.73
N LEU A 549 7.43 -29.97 -0.65
CA LEU A 549 6.78 -29.07 0.31
C LEU A 549 7.78 -28.46 1.30
N ASN A 550 7.54 -27.23 1.74
CA ASN A 550 8.29 -26.59 2.82
C ASN A 550 8.19 -27.37 4.14
N ARG A 551 9.17 -27.17 5.02
CA ARG A 551 9.30 -27.96 6.26
C ARG A 551 8.14 -27.78 7.24
N LEU A 552 7.61 -26.57 7.36
CA LEU A 552 6.55 -26.26 8.31
C LEU A 552 5.26 -26.99 7.93
N ASP A 553 4.84 -26.87 6.66
CA ASP A 553 3.63 -27.52 6.16
C ASP A 553 3.81 -29.04 6.08
N PHE A 554 5.00 -29.51 5.69
CA PHE A 554 5.33 -30.94 5.75
C PHE A 554 5.18 -31.51 7.16
N ALA A 555 5.61 -30.76 8.18
CA ALA A 555 5.47 -31.16 9.56
C ALA A 555 3.99 -31.27 10.01
N GLY A 556 3.11 -30.45 9.45
CA GLY A 556 1.67 -30.60 9.61
C GLY A 556 1.15 -31.89 9.01
N ILE A 557 1.54 -32.20 7.76
CA ILE A 557 1.08 -33.38 7.02
C ILE A 557 1.46 -34.67 7.73
N TRP A 558 2.74 -34.89 8.05
CA TRP A 558 3.14 -36.18 8.61
C TRP A 558 2.56 -36.42 10.00
N ARG A 559 2.37 -35.36 10.81
CA ARG A 559 1.71 -35.47 12.13
C ARG A 559 0.24 -35.82 12.02
N SER A 560 -0.47 -35.18 11.07
CA SER A 560 -1.86 -35.50 10.76
C SER A 560 -2.01 -36.95 10.28
N LEU A 561 -1.10 -37.40 9.41
CA LEU A 561 -1.04 -38.78 8.95
C LEU A 561 -0.77 -39.78 10.07
N ALA A 562 0.21 -39.51 10.94
CA ALA A 562 0.49 -40.38 12.09
C ALA A 562 -0.74 -40.55 12.98
N ALA A 563 -1.43 -39.45 13.32
CA ALA A 563 -2.66 -39.47 14.09
C ALA A 563 -3.80 -40.23 13.35
N GLY A 564 -3.91 -40.07 12.03
CA GLY A 564 -4.86 -40.80 11.20
C GLY A 564 -4.61 -42.31 11.19
N VAL A 565 -3.35 -42.72 11.00
CA VAL A 565 -2.94 -44.12 10.98
C VAL A 565 -3.09 -44.76 12.37
N ASP A 566 -2.76 -44.04 13.45
CA ASP A 566 -3.02 -44.48 14.83
C ASP A 566 -4.50 -44.85 15.04
N ARG A 567 -5.41 -43.97 14.61
CA ARG A 567 -6.86 -44.21 14.69
C ARG A 567 -7.29 -45.40 13.83
N LEU A 568 -6.76 -45.55 12.62
CA LEU A 568 -7.10 -46.67 11.73
C LEU A 568 -6.70 -48.01 12.33
N ILE A 569 -5.45 -48.13 12.81
CA ILE A 569 -4.94 -49.35 13.43
C ILE A 569 -5.69 -49.65 14.72
N PHE A 570 -5.88 -48.64 15.57
CA PHE A 570 -6.59 -48.82 16.83
C PHE A 570 -8.02 -49.30 16.64
N ASN A 571 -8.80 -48.63 15.80
CA ASN A 571 -10.20 -48.98 15.56
C ASN A 571 -10.34 -50.29 14.77
N GLY A 572 -9.48 -50.49 13.78
CA GLY A 572 -9.53 -51.63 12.87
C GLY A 572 -9.06 -52.94 13.50
N ILE A 573 -8.06 -52.89 14.39
CA ILE A 573 -7.38 -54.07 14.93
C ILE A 573 -7.66 -54.22 16.43
N LEU A 574 -7.25 -53.25 17.26
CA LEU A 574 -7.27 -53.38 18.73
C LEU A 574 -8.69 -53.40 19.32
N ILE A 575 -9.57 -52.56 18.77
CA ILE A 575 -10.98 -52.45 19.18
C ILE A 575 -11.89 -53.43 18.42
N SER A 576 -11.36 -54.18 17.45
CA SER A 576 -12.12 -55.23 16.78
C SER A 576 -12.40 -56.42 17.72
N ASN A 577 -13.41 -57.25 17.47
CA ASN A 577 -13.72 -58.42 18.32
C ASN A 577 -12.80 -59.63 18.04
N VAL A 578 -11.52 -59.37 17.83
CA VAL A 578 -10.51 -60.36 17.45
C VAL A 578 -9.77 -60.88 18.67
N LYS A 579 -9.41 -62.17 18.65
CA LYS A 579 -8.59 -62.78 19.71
C LYS A 579 -7.11 -62.78 19.34
N PHE A 580 -6.26 -62.37 20.29
CA PHE A 580 -4.81 -62.32 20.16
C PHE A 580 -4.13 -63.42 21.00
N HIS A 581 -3.44 -64.34 20.32
CA HIS A 581 -2.49 -65.28 20.94
C HIS A 581 -1.10 -64.64 21.06
N ASP A 582 -0.18 -65.27 21.79
CA ASP A 582 1.17 -64.73 22.06
C ASP A 582 1.91 -64.37 20.76
N ASN A 583 1.91 -65.28 19.79
CA ASN A 583 2.49 -65.05 18.46
C ASN A 583 1.85 -63.87 17.71
N GLY A 584 0.54 -63.66 17.90
CA GLY A 584 -0.18 -62.54 17.29
C GLY A 584 0.18 -61.19 17.90
N VAL A 585 0.45 -61.15 19.21
CA VAL A 585 0.94 -59.96 19.92
C VAL A 585 2.36 -59.62 19.48
N GLU A 586 3.23 -60.63 19.35
CA GLU A 586 4.59 -60.44 18.82
C GLU A 586 4.57 -59.92 17.39
N ARG A 587 3.79 -60.55 16.50
CA ARG A 587 3.60 -60.09 15.11
C ARG A 587 3.12 -58.65 15.04
N PHE A 588 2.08 -58.30 15.80
CA PHE A 588 1.57 -56.93 15.86
C PHE A 588 2.63 -55.95 16.36
N GLY A 589 3.46 -56.37 17.32
CA GLY A 589 4.61 -55.60 17.80
C GLY A 589 5.65 -55.31 16.71
N TYR A 590 6.04 -56.31 15.92
CA TYR A 590 6.99 -56.12 14.82
C TYR A 590 6.41 -55.26 13.70
N ASP A 591 5.14 -55.47 13.34
CA ASP A 591 4.46 -54.67 12.33
C ASP A 591 4.40 -53.18 12.73
N LEU A 592 4.10 -52.89 14.00
CA LEU A 592 4.13 -51.52 14.54
C LEU A 592 5.54 -50.94 14.55
N GLU A 593 6.57 -51.72 14.90
CA GLU A 593 7.95 -51.25 14.88
C GLU A 593 8.41 -50.84 13.46
N VAL A 594 8.01 -51.60 12.43
CA VAL A 594 8.29 -51.27 11.03
C VAL A 594 7.52 -50.01 10.61
N LEU A 595 6.24 -49.90 10.98
CA LEU A 595 5.46 -48.69 10.74
C LEU A 595 6.11 -47.46 11.38
N PHE A 596 6.52 -47.55 12.64
CA PHE A 596 7.24 -46.50 13.33
C PHE A 596 8.55 -46.17 12.62
N GLY A 597 9.25 -47.19 12.09
CA GLY A 597 10.43 -47.04 11.24
C GLY A 597 10.23 -46.12 10.04
N VAL A 598 9.06 -46.14 9.38
CA VAL A 598 8.74 -45.21 8.28
C VAL A 598 8.78 -43.76 8.77
N PHE A 599 8.27 -43.48 9.96
CA PHE A 599 8.24 -42.13 10.54
C PHE A 599 9.55 -41.70 11.22
N ARG A 600 10.51 -42.63 11.43
CA ARG A 600 11.83 -42.30 12.00
C ARG A 600 12.65 -41.35 11.13
N ALA A 601 12.34 -41.28 9.84
CA ALA A 601 12.93 -40.28 8.94
C ALA A 601 12.64 -38.83 9.39
N TRP A 602 11.50 -38.60 10.06
CA TRP A 602 11.02 -37.25 10.40
C TRP A 602 10.88 -37.00 11.90
N CYS A 603 10.96 -38.03 12.73
CA CYS A 603 10.84 -37.92 14.18
C CYS A 603 11.70 -38.98 14.92
N LEU A 604 12.42 -38.55 15.96
CA LEU A 604 13.24 -39.44 16.79
C LEU A 604 12.43 -40.48 17.59
N ARG A 605 11.17 -40.14 17.93
CA ARG A 605 10.27 -40.96 18.77
C ARG A 605 8.88 -41.05 18.14
N PRO A 606 8.73 -41.76 17.02
CA PRO A 606 7.46 -41.86 16.30
C PRO A 606 6.32 -42.40 17.17
N GLU A 607 6.61 -43.27 18.14
CA GLU A 607 5.62 -43.89 19.04
C GLU A 607 4.76 -42.85 19.78
N GLY A 608 5.33 -41.67 20.07
CA GLY A 608 4.61 -40.57 20.71
C GLY A 608 3.46 -39.99 19.86
N PHE A 609 3.49 -40.21 18.54
CA PHE A 609 2.45 -39.81 17.60
C PHE A 609 1.44 -40.93 17.31
N PHE A 610 1.64 -42.12 17.90
CA PHE A 610 0.73 -43.27 17.85
C PHE A 610 0.30 -43.70 19.26
N PRO A 611 -0.30 -42.79 20.05
CA PRO A 611 -0.57 -43.06 21.45
C PRO A 611 -1.53 -44.24 21.65
N LYS A 612 -2.58 -44.38 20.83
CA LYS A 612 -3.58 -45.44 21.03
C LYS A 612 -3.06 -46.82 20.62
N ALA A 613 -2.34 -46.92 19.51
CA ALA A 613 -1.72 -48.16 19.07
C ALA A 613 -0.61 -48.60 20.03
N SER A 614 0.21 -47.66 20.52
CA SER A 614 1.29 -47.93 21.47
C SER A 614 0.77 -48.40 22.83
N GLU A 615 -0.22 -47.71 23.40
CA GLU A 615 -0.85 -48.12 24.66
C GLU A 615 -1.61 -49.44 24.51
N GLY A 616 -2.26 -49.66 23.36
CA GLY A 616 -2.94 -50.92 23.07
C GLY A 616 -1.97 -52.10 22.96
N LEU A 617 -0.83 -51.94 22.29
CA LEU A 617 0.23 -52.95 22.25
C LEU A 617 0.79 -53.21 23.66
N LYS A 618 0.99 -52.16 24.46
CA LYS A 618 1.44 -52.28 25.86
C LYS A 618 0.48 -53.14 26.67
N LEU A 619 -0.82 -52.92 26.55
CA LEU A 619 -1.85 -53.74 27.19
C LEU A 619 -1.83 -55.20 26.73
N LEU A 620 -1.65 -55.46 25.43
CA LEU A 620 -1.57 -56.83 24.91
C LEU A 620 -0.32 -57.59 25.41
N LYS A 621 0.77 -56.88 25.69
CA LYS A 621 2.03 -57.44 26.23
C LYS A 621 2.02 -57.68 27.74
N MET A 622 1.07 -57.12 28.49
CA MET A 622 0.99 -57.32 29.95
C MET A 622 0.70 -58.76 30.33
N GLU A 623 1.20 -59.16 31.50
CA GLU A 623 0.93 -60.48 32.06
C GLU A 623 -0.53 -60.61 32.54
N LYS A 624 -1.05 -61.84 32.55
CA LYS A 624 -2.43 -62.13 32.98
C LYS A 624 -2.74 -61.59 34.39
N LYS A 625 -1.79 -61.66 35.33
CA LYS A 625 -1.96 -61.16 36.71
C LYS A 625 -2.14 -59.63 36.73
N GLN A 626 -1.26 -58.91 36.02
CA GLN A 626 -1.30 -57.45 35.94
C GLN A 626 -2.61 -56.93 35.32
N LEU A 627 -3.15 -57.63 34.33
CA LEU A 627 -4.44 -57.29 33.69
C LEU A 627 -5.67 -57.67 34.52
N GLN A 628 -5.53 -58.60 35.49
CA GLN A 628 -6.59 -58.97 36.42
C GLN A 628 -6.66 -57.99 37.60
N ASP A 629 -5.52 -57.52 38.10
CA ASP A 629 -5.44 -56.55 39.20
C ASP A 629 -5.98 -55.16 38.80
N GLY A 630 -5.90 -54.79 37.52
CA GLY A 630 -6.40 -53.51 37.01
C GLY A 630 -7.93 -53.30 37.08
N LEU A 631 -8.72 -54.39 37.12
CA LEU A 631 -10.20 -54.33 37.24
C LEU A 631 -10.66 -53.64 38.53
N ALA A 632 -9.90 -53.78 39.61
CA ALA A 632 -10.29 -53.33 40.95
C ALA A 632 -9.94 -51.86 41.21
N VAL A 633 -9.02 -51.28 40.41
CA VAL A 633 -8.38 -49.99 40.70
C VAL A 633 -8.74 -48.92 39.66
N GLY A 634 -9.30 -49.31 38.50
CA GLY A 634 -9.88 -48.38 37.52
C GLY A 634 -8.88 -47.41 36.91
N GLU A 635 -9.27 -46.13 36.75
CA GLU A 635 -8.45 -45.09 36.12
C GLU A 635 -7.10 -44.85 36.81
N LYS A 636 -7.01 -45.11 38.12
CA LYS A 636 -5.77 -44.93 38.89
C LYS A 636 -4.69 -45.92 38.41
N TRP A 637 -5.07 -47.17 38.17
CA TRP A 637 -4.17 -48.20 37.64
C TRP A 637 -3.73 -47.88 36.21
N MET A 638 -4.62 -47.32 35.39
CA MET A 638 -4.27 -46.90 34.03
C MET A 638 -3.17 -45.83 34.04
N LYS A 639 -3.31 -44.81 34.91
CA LYS A 639 -2.30 -43.75 35.07
C LYS A 639 -0.97 -44.29 35.59
N GLU A 640 -1.00 -45.18 36.59
CA GLU A 640 0.19 -45.84 37.16
C GLU A 640 0.94 -46.69 36.12
N ASN A 641 0.21 -47.30 35.17
CA ASN A 641 0.78 -48.07 34.08
C ASN A 641 1.04 -47.24 32.81
N GLY A 642 0.94 -45.91 32.88
CA GLY A 642 1.23 -45.00 31.77
C GLY A 642 0.26 -45.11 30.58
N ILE A 643 -0.99 -45.52 30.83
CA ILE A 643 -2.09 -45.52 29.86
C ILE A 643 -2.88 -44.23 30.08
N ARG A 644 -2.77 -43.29 29.14
CA ARG A 644 -3.33 -41.93 29.26
C ARG A 644 -4.30 -41.58 28.13
N HIS A 645 -4.25 -42.30 27.01
CA HIS A 645 -4.98 -41.96 25.78
C HIS A 645 -6.13 -42.93 25.48
N LEU A 646 -6.26 -44.00 26.28
CA LEU A 646 -7.35 -44.96 26.21
C LEU A 646 -8.37 -44.72 27.32
N GLY A 647 -9.65 -44.89 27.00
CA GLY A 647 -10.75 -44.90 27.98
C GLY A 647 -10.94 -46.28 28.64
N VAL A 648 -11.60 -46.31 29.80
CA VAL A 648 -11.84 -47.55 30.57
C VAL A 648 -12.51 -48.64 29.71
N ALA A 649 -13.52 -48.27 28.90
CA ALA A 649 -14.21 -49.20 28.02
C ALA A 649 -13.31 -49.77 26.90
N GLU A 650 -12.38 -48.96 26.39
CA GLU A 650 -11.41 -49.38 25.37
C GLU A 650 -10.40 -50.38 25.96
N VAL A 651 -9.89 -50.10 27.17
CA VAL A 651 -8.98 -51.02 27.89
C VAL A 651 -9.64 -52.37 28.17
N GLU A 652 -10.87 -52.34 28.68
CA GLU A 652 -11.65 -53.56 28.93
C GLU A 652 -11.86 -54.39 27.66
N LYS A 653 -12.07 -53.73 26.53
CA LYS A 653 -12.23 -54.42 25.24
C LYS A 653 -10.93 -55.08 24.77
N ILE A 654 -9.82 -54.34 24.80
CA ILE A 654 -8.49 -54.86 24.41
C ILE A 654 -8.11 -56.05 25.30
N ARG A 655 -8.39 -55.96 26.60
CA ARG A 655 -8.15 -57.04 27.54
C ARG A 655 -8.97 -58.29 27.21
N LYS A 656 -10.26 -58.15 26.91
CA LYS A 656 -11.13 -59.28 26.48
C LYS A 656 -10.64 -59.91 25.18
N ASN A 657 -9.95 -59.17 24.34
CA ASN A 657 -9.37 -59.64 23.09
C ASN A 657 -8.07 -60.44 23.32
N ARG A 658 -7.38 -60.27 24.44
CA ARG A 658 -6.18 -61.04 24.77
C ARG A 658 -6.52 -62.45 25.25
N VAL A 659 -5.88 -63.46 24.65
CA VAL A 659 -5.99 -64.87 25.06
C VAL A 659 -4.61 -65.38 25.46
N PHE A 660 -4.49 -65.82 26.71
CA PHE A 660 -3.27 -66.40 27.27
C PHE A 660 -3.30 -67.91 27.05
N THR A 661 -2.49 -68.38 26.12
CA THR A 661 -2.21 -69.81 25.91
C THR A 661 -1.21 -70.29 26.97
N LYS A 662 -1.40 -71.50 27.49
CA LYS A 662 -0.49 -72.11 28.49
C LYS A 662 0.75 -72.69 27.84
#